data_AF-A0A239B7N8-F1
#
_entry.id   AF-A0A239B7N8-F1
#
_cell.length_a   1.000
_cell.length_b   1.000
_cell.length_c   1.000
_cell.angle_alpha   90.00
_cell.angle_beta   90.00
_cell.angle_gamma   90.00
#
_symmetry.space_group_name_H-M   'P 1'
#
loop_
_entity.id
_entity.type
_entity.pdbx_description
1 polymer ?
#
loop_
_entity_poly.entity_id
_entity_poly.type
_entity_poly.pdbx_seq_one_letter_code
_entity_poly.pdbx_strand_id
1 'polypeptide(L)'
;MKQVLLLASLFTTFFIQSVDSFAQTTIVNYTFNSGASYAELTPVLAPNVTATASSTEPFTTFNGNGTGAAAFTATSIAGQALGMNNSSGNNSRYFEFTLGGTSLPTYSSYKLYYQQQHPASGAPTLTVSFSTNGGSSFTDLPAVTSTVVSSFTEHVVDLSGYYALNNKSNIILRLLASGASGTSTLRIDNVQIQAVSSLNPVPVLTSINPTSIAEGSNGFALTVTGSGFFGGSTVQLDGVSLATTVVSATQLTASVPASSVSKAGTATITVVNPGPGGGTSGSSSFVISPVVRWDGGAGSSSWFDAQNWVGDAVPTENDDVLLDHAVVAGRYTVLLVPRGATSTTSSPAVGIRSLTLNPGAGDSILFEIPTLNTNSAPLSLTRSSVTEIALAVHSKAVVTNASDVGVIDVVGANPTFYLYNGGTYRHYTDRPHAALVENLAAVVGTEAGIWEFRAKSQSSATVSINGRTYPNLLFRSRLGQNAINYTGSGSSPLVVRGKLVVGPGATFTASTNSEIRVAGDIVVQGAFRFQPQTSGTTTARLVLNGSTAQRISGAAWGGPASSGSYLGADVPLQITNTSAAGVTLATSVQVNNVLQLTAGRLTTDATNMLTLLNDATGGSDNSFVNGPVARVAAGPATLAFPLGRPTSQSTAYRPLVLTITALTQATAFTAVQTEGSFEPGLLTGDLRRVNRVRHFAISAEPSLAPGAFAGTVALAFGPDDQVNNPEASALVVARNNGSGWSSVGRGGSTGTATAGSYVSGSLTSGPMTGLGRFALASTDASISQNPLPVSLTKFDAQRLASGVQVYWITATEQANAQFEVQRRTANGQFATVATLAGQGNSAVAHNYTWMDETRESGTLYYRLRQVDVTGTATFSAVAVVSGATDLAIVYPNPVQDQLTIQVPAALRYQVLNLLGQVVLTGKTQPGTTYLRVEHLLPGAYYLQFEGEAKTRGVTFHKQ
;
A
#
# COMPACT_ATOMS: atom_id res chain seq x y z
N MET A 1 -9.65 -10.54 -30.40
CA MET A 1 -8.88 -11.72 -29.93
C MET A 1 -7.40 -11.39 -30.11
N LYS A 2 -6.59 -11.54 -29.05
CA LYS A 2 -5.18 -11.10 -28.88
C LYS A 2 -4.94 -9.61 -28.61
N GLN A 3 -5.09 -9.22 -27.34
CA GLN A 3 -4.19 -8.35 -26.56
C GLN A 3 -4.89 -7.94 -25.24
N VAL A 4 -5.09 -8.90 -24.35
CA VAL A 4 -5.39 -8.67 -22.93
C VAL A 4 -4.75 -9.83 -22.16
N LEU A 5 -3.45 -9.75 -21.89
CA LEU A 5 -2.77 -10.55 -20.87
C LEU A 5 -1.40 -9.93 -20.55
N LEU A 6 -1.40 -8.75 -19.92
CA LEU A 6 -0.18 -8.18 -19.33
C LEU A 6 -0.51 -7.29 -18.12
N LEU A 7 -1.39 -7.75 -17.22
CA LEU A 7 -1.69 -7.08 -15.94
C LEU A 7 -2.28 -8.09 -14.94
N ALA A 8 -1.53 -9.14 -14.60
CA ALA A 8 -1.82 -10.02 -13.47
C ALA A 8 -0.56 -10.85 -13.11
N SER A 9 0.47 -10.18 -12.57
CA SER A 9 1.58 -10.85 -11.86
C SER A 9 2.43 -9.79 -11.14
N LEU A 10 1.82 -9.04 -10.22
CA LEU A 10 2.55 -8.39 -9.12
C LEU A 10 1.96 -8.92 -7.82
N PHE A 11 2.84 -9.24 -6.87
CA PHE A 11 2.63 -9.94 -5.59
C PHE A 11 2.62 -11.48 -5.68
N THR A 12 3.81 -12.09 -5.64
CA THR A 12 4.34 -12.78 -4.44
C THR A 12 5.57 -13.60 -4.84
N THR A 13 6.75 -12.99 -4.85
CA THR A 13 8.00 -13.70 -4.55
C THR A 13 9.00 -12.69 -4.02
N PHE A 14 9.15 -12.63 -2.69
CA PHE A 14 10.40 -12.17 -2.07
C PHE A 14 11.45 -13.22 -2.45
N PHE A 15 12.00 -13.14 -3.66
CA PHE A 15 13.34 -13.64 -3.84
C PHE A 15 14.24 -12.65 -3.12
N ILE A 16 14.88 -13.13 -2.05
CA ILE A 16 16.24 -12.69 -1.78
C ILE A 16 16.97 -12.95 -3.11
N GLN A 17 17.08 -11.94 -3.96
CA GLN A 17 18.05 -11.98 -5.03
C GLN A 17 19.38 -12.10 -4.31
N SER A 18 20.01 -13.27 -4.45
CA SER A 18 21.40 -13.44 -4.08
C SER A 18 22.16 -12.31 -4.78
N VAL A 19 22.72 -11.41 -4.00
CA VAL A 19 23.73 -10.46 -4.45
C VAL A 19 24.73 -11.27 -5.28
N ASP A 20 24.95 -10.85 -6.52
CA ASP A 20 25.68 -11.62 -7.54
C ASP A 20 26.90 -12.33 -6.93
N SER A 21 26.88 -13.67 -6.95
CA SER A 21 28.06 -14.45 -6.61
C SER A 21 29.11 -14.14 -7.67
N PHE A 22 30.18 -13.45 -7.29
CA PHE A 22 31.34 -13.20 -8.14
C PHE A 22 31.75 -14.49 -8.90
N ALA A 23 32.02 -14.39 -10.21
CA ALA A 23 32.36 -15.53 -11.05
C ALA A 23 33.65 -16.22 -10.60
N GLN A 24 33.67 -17.57 -10.57
CA GLN A 24 34.88 -18.35 -10.30
C GLN A 24 35.87 -18.24 -11.46
N THR A 25 37.14 -17.98 -11.15
CA THR A 25 38.24 -17.87 -12.13
C THR A 25 39.28 -18.96 -11.87
N THR A 26 39.85 -19.57 -12.91
CA THR A 26 41.01 -20.48 -12.79
C THR A 26 42.24 -19.72 -12.32
N ILE A 27 42.77 -20.10 -11.16
CA ILE A 27 43.95 -19.47 -10.55
C ILE A 27 45.23 -20.31 -10.70
N VAL A 28 45.10 -21.63 -10.88
CA VAL A 28 46.21 -22.56 -11.12
C VAL A 28 45.74 -23.69 -12.04
N ASN A 29 46.56 -24.08 -13.01
CA ASN A 29 46.33 -25.25 -13.85
C ASN A 29 47.64 -26.01 -14.10
N TYR A 30 47.74 -27.23 -13.58
CA TYR A 30 48.83 -28.17 -13.83
C TYR A 30 48.48 -29.13 -14.96
N THR A 31 49.26 -29.08 -16.03
CA THR A 31 49.35 -30.15 -17.03
C THR A 31 50.64 -30.91 -16.80
N PHE A 32 50.59 -32.22 -16.55
CA PHE A 32 51.77 -33.02 -16.16
C PHE A 32 52.77 -33.28 -17.30
N ASN A 33 52.56 -32.68 -18.48
CA ASN A 33 53.42 -32.77 -19.67
C ASN A 33 54.68 -31.88 -19.65
N SER A 34 54.92 -31.14 -18.58
CA SER A 34 55.88 -30.02 -18.55
C SER A 34 57.26 -30.31 -17.94
N GLY A 35 57.52 -31.50 -17.38
CA GLY A 35 58.82 -31.82 -16.74
C GLY A 35 58.95 -33.29 -16.31
N ALA A 36 60.17 -33.74 -16.00
CA ALA A 36 60.47 -35.14 -15.65
C ALA A 36 60.47 -35.41 -14.13
N SER A 37 60.13 -34.41 -13.32
CA SER A 37 59.95 -34.52 -11.87
C SER A 37 58.91 -33.53 -11.35
N TYR A 38 58.42 -33.73 -10.13
CA TYR A 38 57.46 -32.81 -9.50
C TYR A 38 57.95 -31.36 -9.40
N ALA A 39 59.26 -31.15 -9.21
CA ALA A 39 59.87 -29.83 -9.08
C ALA A 39 60.00 -29.10 -10.43
N GLU A 40 59.91 -29.82 -11.55
CA GLU A 40 59.99 -29.28 -12.92
C GLU A 40 58.61 -28.99 -13.52
N LEU A 41 57.51 -29.33 -12.84
CA LEU A 41 56.16 -29.04 -13.31
C LEU A 41 55.92 -27.52 -13.36
N THR A 42 55.53 -27.01 -14.52
CA THR A 42 55.23 -25.59 -14.73
C THR A 42 53.72 -25.39 -14.92
N PRO A 43 52.97 -24.97 -13.89
CA PRO A 43 51.54 -24.70 -14.03
C PRO A 43 51.30 -23.37 -14.76
N VAL A 44 50.12 -23.25 -15.39
CA VAL A 44 49.58 -21.95 -15.79
C VAL A 44 48.99 -21.29 -14.53
N LEU A 45 49.39 -20.05 -14.25
CA LEU A 45 49.05 -19.33 -13.02
C LEU A 45 48.33 -18.02 -13.31
N ALA A 46 47.38 -17.64 -12.45
CA ALA A 46 46.83 -16.28 -12.45
C ALA A 46 47.88 -15.26 -11.98
N PRO A 47 47.73 -13.96 -12.35
CA PRO A 47 48.70 -12.93 -11.99
C PRO A 47 49.02 -12.86 -10.48
N ASN A 48 50.31 -12.96 -10.16
CA ASN A 48 50.88 -12.95 -8.80
C ASN A 48 50.38 -14.07 -7.86
N VAL A 49 49.87 -15.16 -8.41
CA VAL A 49 49.73 -16.45 -7.72
C VAL A 49 50.99 -17.27 -8.01
N THR A 50 51.53 -17.97 -7.01
CA THR A 50 52.63 -18.93 -7.17
C THR A 50 52.13 -20.32 -6.81
N ALA A 51 52.62 -21.36 -7.49
CA ALA A 51 52.33 -22.74 -7.10
C ALA A 51 53.55 -23.65 -7.29
N THR A 52 53.80 -24.52 -6.32
CA THR A 52 54.84 -25.56 -6.38
C THR A 52 54.23 -26.92 -6.09
N ALA A 53 54.81 -27.99 -6.63
CA ALA A 53 54.34 -29.36 -6.45
C ALA A 53 55.42 -30.24 -5.80
N SER A 54 55.01 -31.18 -4.96
CA SER A 54 55.92 -32.14 -4.31
C SER A 54 55.23 -33.48 -4.01
N SER A 55 56.01 -34.52 -3.76
CA SER A 55 55.53 -35.86 -3.42
C SER A 55 56.49 -36.55 -2.47
N THR A 56 55.98 -37.49 -1.68
CA THR A 56 56.80 -38.38 -0.85
C THR A 56 57.33 -39.60 -1.60
N GLU A 57 56.83 -39.86 -2.80
CA GLU A 57 57.23 -40.98 -3.67
C GLU A 57 57.94 -40.45 -4.93
N PRO A 58 58.79 -41.25 -5.60
CA PRO A 58 59.41 -40.84 -6.85
C PRO A 58 58.36 -40.54 -7.93
N PHE A 59 58.64 -39.55 -8.78
CA PHE A 59 57.75 -39.17 -9.87
C PHE A 59 57.65 -40.31 -10.88
N THR A 60 56.53 -41.05 -10.84
CA THR A 60 56.25 -42.09 -11.82
C THR A 60 55.40 -41.50 -12.95
N THR A 61 56.02 -41.28 -14.10
CA THR A 61 55.34 -40.87 -15.33
C THR A 61 54.91 -42.10 -16.11
N PHE A 62 53.66 -42.11 -16.57
CA PHE A 62 53.20 -43.10 -17.54
C PHE A 62 53.36 -42.56 -18.94
N ASN A 63 54.20 -43.20 -19.74
CA ASN A 63 54.18 -43.02 -21.19
C ASN A 63 53.14 -43.98 -21.78
N GLY A 64 52.03 -43.46 -22.31
CA GLY A 64 51.00 -44.27 -22.95
C GLY A 64 50.05 -43.45 -23.83
N ASN A 65 49.40 -44.11 -24.79
CA ASN A 65 48.37 -43.49 -25.64
C ASN A 65 47.07 -43.33 -24.83
N GLY A 66 46.65 -42.10 -24.57
CA GLY A 66 45.31 -41.81 -24.05
C GLY A 66 44.26 -42.11 -25.12
N THR A 67 43.27 -42.95 -24.82
CA THR A 67 42.05 -43.08 -25.61
C THR A 67 40.86 -42.60 -24.77
N GLY A 68 40.23 -41.50 -25.20
CA GLY A 68 39.04 -40.94 -24.56
C GLY A 68 38.77 -39.49 -24.97
N ALA A 69 37.63 -39.26 -25.62
CA ALA A 69 37.22 -37.96 -26.15
C ALA A 69 36.53 -37.10 -25.07
N ALA A 70 37.31 -36.55 -24.12
CA ALA A 70 36.94 -35.40 -23.26
C ALA A 70 38.12 -34.94 -22.38
N ALA A 71 39.36 -34.97 -22.89
CA ALA A 71 40.47 -34.28 -22.24
C ALA A 71 40.26 -32.77 -22.41
N PHE A 72 40.28 -31.99 -21.32
CA PHE A 72 40.14 -30.54 -21.42
C PHE A 72 41.29 -30.00 -22.26
N THR A 73 40.93 -29.59 -23.48
CA THR A 73 41.76 -29.10 -24.60
C THR A 73 42.61 -30.15 -25.32
N ALA A 74 42.35 -30.22 -26.63
CA ALA A 74 42.97 -31.14 -27.57
C ALA A 74 44.49 -30.97 -27.66
N THR A 75 45.24 -31.94 -27.13
CA THR A 75 46.51 -32.36 -27.73
C THR A 75 46.56 -33.88 -27.75
N SER A 76 46.52 -34.44 -28.96
CA SER A 76 46.56 -35.87 -29.27
C SER A 76 47.98 -36.43 -29.24
N ILE A 77 48.76 -36.11 -28.21
CA ILE A 77 50.14 -36.59 -28.06
C ILE A 77 50.21 -37.44 -26.79
N ALA A 78 50.91 -38.58 -26.85
CA ALA A 78 51.21 -39.38 -25.68
C ALA A 78 51.81 -38.50 -24.58
N GLY A 79 51.07 -38.31 -23.49
CA GLY A 79 51.37 -37.36 -22.43
C GLY A 79 51.74 -38.03 -21.13
N GLN A 80 52.60 -37.37 -20.35
CA GLN A 80 52.97 -37.81 -19.02
C GLN A 80 51.78 -37.55 -18.08
N ALA A 81 51.31 -38.59 -17.39
CA ALA A 81 50.31 -38.48 -16.34
C ALA A 81 50.96 -38.73 -14.98
N LEU A 82 50.38 -38.13 -13.93
CA LEU A 82 50.73 -38.43 -12.55
C LEU A 82 50.25 -39.84 -12.18
N GLY A 83 51.20 -40.70 -11.80
CA GLY A 83 50.90 -41.97 -11.18
C GLY A 83 50.75 -41.93 -9.67
N MET A 84 49.66 -42.50 -9.17
CA MET A 84 49.43 -42.67 -7.74
C MET A 84 49.28 -44.15 -7.38
N ASN A 85 50.20 -44.66 -6.58
CA ASN A 85 50.18 -46.01 -6.01
C ASN A 85 49.62 -46.02 -4.58
N ASN A 86 49.19 -47.20 -4.13
CA ASN A 86 48.54 -47.40 -2.83
C ASN A 86 49.29 -46.76 -1.65
N SER A 87 48.62 -45.86 -0.95
CA SER A 87 48.88 -45.55 0.45
C SER A 87 48.34 -46.70 1.30
N SER A 88 49.23 -47.53 1.86
CA SER A 88 48.85 -48.52 2.86
C SER A 88 48.43 -47.81 4.16
N GLY A 89 47.21 -47.26 4.19
CA GLY A 89 46.45 -46.89 5.39
C GLY A 89 47.02 -45.85 6.37
N ASN A 90 48.28 -45.41 6.25
CA ASN A 90 49.00 -44.66 7.29
C ASN A 90 49.44 -43.23 6.89
N ASN A 91 48.74 -42.56 5.96
CA ASN A 91 48.98 -41.14 5.60
C ASN A 91 50.44 -40.76 5.19
N SER A 92 51.29 -41.74 4.87
CA SER A 92 52.71 -41.54 4.62
C SER A 92 53.07 -41.37 3.13
N ARG A 93 52.08 -41.39 2.23
CA ARG A 93 52.27 -41.28 0.78
C ARG A 93 51.29 -40.29 0.14
N TYR A 94 51.79 -39.21 -0.45
CA TYR A 94 50.93 -38.16 -1.03
C TYR A 94 51.57 -37.42 -2.22
N PHE A 95 50.71 -36.78 -3.01
CA PHE A 95 51.09 -35.70 -3.92
C PHE A 95 50.48 -34.38 -3.44
N GLU A 96 51.23 -33.28 -3.50
CA GLU A 96 50.87 -32.02 -2.87
C GLU A 96 51.18 -30.82 -3.75
N PHE A 97 50.27 -29.85 -3.72
CA PHE A 97 50.41 -28.53 -4.32
C PHE A 97 50.44 -27.48 -3.22
N THR A 98 51.48 -26.65 -3.20
CA THR A 98 51.57 -25.48 -2.33
C THR A 98 51.30 -24.23 -3.15
N LEU A 99 50.22 -23.53 -2.83
CA LEU A 99 49.82 -22.26 -3.40
C LEU A 99 50.32 -21.10 -2.54
N GLY A 100 50.76 -20.02 -3.17
CA GLY A 100 51.16 -18.78 -2.52
C GLY A 100 51.03 -17.58 -3.46
N GLY A 101 51.81 -16.54 -3.18
CA GLY A 101 51.85 -15.31 -3.97
C GLY A 101 51.03 -14.18 -3.38
N THR A 102 51.27 -12.95 -3.84
CA THR A 102 50.68 -11.73 -3.26
C THR A 102 49.19 -11.58 -3.56
N SER A 103 48.69 -12.21 -4.63
CA SER A 103 47.26 -12.21 -4.95
C SER A 103 46.47 -13.33 -4.24
N LEU A 104 47.11 -14.35 -3.68
CA LEU A 104 46.36 -15.48 -3.10
C LEU A 104 45.41 -15.06 -1.95
N PRO A 105 45.78 -14.13 -1.05
CA PRO A 105 44.88 -13.66 0.01
C PRO A 105 43.65 -12.88 -0.48
N THR A 106 43.58 -12.49 -1.76
CA THR A 106 42.41 -11.77 -2.30
C THR A 106 41.33 -12.71 -2.81
N TYR A 107 41.50 -14.03 -2.64
CA TYR A 107 40.52 -15.02 -3.02
C TYR A 107 39.79 -15.63 -1.81
N SER A 108 38.54 -15.99 -2.07
CA SER A 108 37.62 -16.66 -1.17
C SER A 108 36.92 -17.77 -1.97
N SER A 109 36.56 -18.88 -1.34
CA SER A 109 35.90 -20.04 -1.97
C SER A 109 36.68 -20.68 -3.13
N TYR A 110 37.08 -21.93 -2.97
CA TYR A 110 37.90 -22.66 -3.94
C TYR A 110 37.17 -23.88 -4.53
N LYS A 111 37.55 -24.30 -5.73
CA LYS A 111 37.20 -25.61 -6.31
C LYS A 111 38.43 -26.24 -6.95
N LEU A 112 38.58 -27.54 -6.75
CA LEU A 112 39.64 -28.35 -7.36
C LEU A 112 39.04 -29.27 -8.40
N TYR A 113 39.60 -29.25 -9.60
CA TYR A 113 39.22 -30.10 -10.73
C TYR A 113 40.41 -30.99 -11.06
N TYR A 114 40.16 -32.26 -11.38
CA TYR A 114 41.19 -33.16 -11.89
C TYR A 114 40.60 -34.22 -12.80
N GLN A 115 41.40 -34.71 -13.74
CA GLN A 115 41.01 -35.80 -14.64
C GLN A 115 41.72 -37.10 -14.27
N GLN A 116 40.94 -38.18 -14.10
CA GLN A 116 41.43 -39.45 -13.56
C GLN A 116 41.09 -40.65 -14.45
N GLN A 117 42.01 -41.60 -14.57
CA GLN A 117 41.79 -42.94 -15.12
C GLN A 117 42.16 -43.99 -14.06
N HIS A 118 41.20 -44.86 -13.69
CA HIS A 118 41.36 -45.87 -12.64
C HIS A 118 41.41 -47.30 -13.24
N PRO A 119 42.59 -47.96 -13.29
CA PRO A 119 42.70 -49.34 -13.78
C PRO A 119 42.17 -50.36 -12.76
N ALA A 120 41.86 -51.57 -13.23
CA ALA A 120 41.16 -52.60 -12.44
C ALA A 120 41.82 -53.02 -11.11
N SER A 121 43.14 -52.85 -11.00
CA SER A 121 43.92 -53.16 -9.79
C SER A 121 44.61 -51.94 -9.17
N GLY A 122 44.24 -50.72 -9.61
CA GLY A 122 44.71 -49.44 -9.07
C GLY A 122 44.00 -49.05 -7.76
N ALA A 123 44.40 -47.92 -7.18
CA ALA A 123 43.79 -47.40 -5.96
C ALA A 123 42.38 -46.85 -6.25
N PRO A 124 41.31 -47.40 -5.65
CA PRO A 124 39.94 -46.98 -5.92
C PRO A 124 39.54 -45.70 -5.18
N THR A 125 40.29 -45.26 -4.16
CA THR A 125 39.89 -44.12 -3.33
C THR A 125 40.92 -43.00 -3.42
N LEU A 126 40.47 -41.78 -3.75
CA LEU A 126 41.27 -40.56 -3.69
C LEU A 126 40.71 -39.62 -2.62
N THR A 127 41.52 -39.27 -1.63
CA THR A 127 41.18 -38.29 -0.59
C THR A 127 41.93 -37.00 -0.88
N VAL A 128 41.21 -35.88 -0.88
CA VAL A 128 41.83 -34.55 -0.89
C VAL A 128 41.96 -34.09 0.56
N SER A 129 43.08 -33.50 0.92
CA SER A 129 43.25 -32.83 2.21
C SER A 129 43.91 -31.48 2.03
N PHE A 130 43.70 -30.57 2.99
CA PHE A 130 44.29 -29.24 2.90
C PHE A 130 44.98 -28.80 4.18
N SER A 131 45.97 -27.93 4.04
CA SER A 131 46.63 -27.22 5.15
C SER A 131 46.78 -25.75 4.83
N THR A 132 46.64 -24.90 5.84
CA THR A 132 46.83 -23.44 5.73
C THR A 132 48.00 -22.93 6.56
N ASN A 133 48.76 -23.83 7.20
CA ASN A 133 49.73 -23.51 8.25
C ASN A 133 51.17 -23.97 7.90
N GLY A 134 51.49 -24.15 6.62
CA GLY A 134 52.86 -24.52 6.20
C GLY A 134 53.24 -25.99 6.39
N GLY A 135 52.27 -26.92 6.39
CA GLY A 135 52.53 -28.33 6.07
C GLY A 135 52.56 -29.34 7.22
N SER A 136 52.23 -28.95 8.46
CA SER A 136 52.30 -29.85 9.63
C SER A 136 50.96 -30.42 10.11
N SER A 137 49.82 -29.91 9.63
CA SER A 137 48.48 -30.41 10.01
C SER A 137 47.52 -30.29 8.83
N PHE A 138 46.82 -31.38 8.51
CA PHE A 138 45.91 -31.48 7.36
C PHE A 138 44.49 -31.77 7.82
N THR A 139 43.53 -31.18 7.10
CA THR A 139 42.11 -31.50 7.20
C THR A 139 41.72 -32.35 6.00
N ASP A 140 41.32 -33.60 6.24
CA ASP A 140 40.87 -34.52 5.19
C ASP A 140 39.44 -34.18 4.78
N LEU A 141 39.22 -34.09 3.47
CA LEU A 141 37.89 -34.00 2.87
C LEU A 141 37.27 -35.40 2.73
N PRO A 142 35.94 -35.50 2.54
CA PRO A 142 35.30 -36.77 2.20
C PRO A 142 35.99 -37.45 1.00
N ALA A 143 36.33 -38.73 1.17
CA ALA A 143 37.04 -39.48 0.16
C ALA A 143 36.17 -39.74 -1.08
N VAL A 144 36.76 -39.63 -2.27
CA VAL A 144 36.10 -39.93 -3.55
C VAL A 144 36.47 -41.34 -3.98
N THR A 145 35.49 -42.26 -4.02
CA THR A 145 35.69 -43.61 -4.56
C THR A 145 35.40 -43.62 -6.06
N SER A 146 36.37 -44.03 -6.86
CA SER A 146 36.28 -44.14 -8.32
C SER A 146 35.96 -45.56 -8.74
N THR A 147 35.05 -45.69 -9.70
CA THR A 147 34.86 -46.94 -10.43
C THR A 147 36.01 -47.20 -11.38
N VAL A 148 36.21 -48.46 -11.77
CA VAL A 148 37.23 -48.86 -12.75
C VAL A 148 36.82 -48.31 -14.12
N VAL A 149 37.71 -47.52 -14.74
CA VAL A 149 37.46 -46.89 -16.04
C VAL A 149 38.69 -47.03 -16.93
N SER A 150 38.46 -47.38 -18.20
CA SER A 150 39.51 -47.46 -19.21
C SER A 150 39.80 -46.12 -19.91
N SER A 151 39.03 -45.06 -19.63
CA SER A 151 39.24 -43.69 -20.12
C SER A 151 39.26 -42.67 -18.97
N PHE A 152 39.75 -41.45 -19.23
CA PHE A 152 39.76 -40.38 -18.23
C PHE A 152 38.37 -39.81 -17.95
N THR A 153 38.10 -39.49 -16.68
CA THR A 153 36.86 -38.84 -16.20
C THR A 153 37.23 -37.61 -15.37
N GLU A 154 36.50 -36.50 -15.53
CA GLU A 154 36.66 -35.30 -14.69
C GLU A 154 35.99 -35.47 -13.32
N HIS A 155 36.68 -35.04 -12.29
CA HIS A 155 36.18 -34.95 -10.92
C HIS A 155 36.30 -33.53 -10.40
N VAL A 156 35.30 -33.11 -9.63
CA VAL A 156 35.26 -31.79 -8.98
C VAL A 156 35.17 -31.98 -7.48
N VAL A 157 36.08 -31.34 -6.75
CA VAL A 157 36.07 -31.25 -5.30
C VAL A 157 35.72 -29.81 -4.94
N ASP A 158 34.51 -29.63 -4.43
CA ASP A 158 34.00 -28.33 -4.01
C ASP A 158 34.56 -27.98 -2.63
N LEU A 159 35.42 -26.95 -2.57
CA LEU A 159 36.04 -26.48 -1.34
C LEU A 159 35.35 -25.22 -0.79
N SER A 160 34.24 -24.77 -1.39
CA SER A 160 33.56 -23.51 -1.02
C SER A 160 33.05 -23.48 0.43
N GLY A 161 32.73 -24.65 1.00
CA GLY A 161 32.31 -24.79 2.41
C GLY A 161 33.45 -24.73 3.43
N TYR A 162 34.71 -24.72 2.99
CA TYR A 162 35.88 -24.74 3.87
C TYR A 162 36.48 -23.35 4.04
N TYR A 163 35.81 -22.51 4.82
CA TYR A 163 36.17 -21.09 5.04
C TYR A 163 37.59 -20.86 5.56
N ALA A 164 38.22 -21.88 6.16
CA ALA A 164 39.60 -21.82 6.60
C ALA A 164 40.58 -21.52 5.45
N LEU A 165 40.22 -21.85 4.21
CA LEU A 165 41.00 -21.56 3.00
C LEU A 165 40.94 -20.10 2.57
N ASN A 166 39.93 -19.34 2.99
CA ASN A 166 39.71 -17.98 2.52
C ASN A 166 40.79 -17.02 3.02
N ASN A 167 41.21 -16.10 2.14
CA ASN A 167 42.15 -15.03 2.45
C ASN A 167 43.49 -15.52 3.03
N LYS A 168 43.96 -16.69 2.60
CA LYS A 168 45.23 -17.27 3.06
C LYS A 168 46.39 -16.91 2.12
N SER A 169 47.54 -16.63 2.71
CA SER A 169 48.80 -16.38 1.99
C SER A 169 49.50 -17.67 1.55
N ASN A 170 49.10 -18.80 2.11
CA ASN A 170 49.60 -20.12 1.75
C ASN A 170 48.49 -21.15 1.91
N ILE A 171 48.23 -21.93 0.86
CA ILE A 171 47.29 -23.05 0.87
C ILE A 171 48.01 -24.26 0.31
N ILE A 172 47.95 -25.35 1.05
CA ILE A 172 48.47 -26.63 0.62
C ILE A 172 47.29 -27.54 0.32
N LEU A 173 47.23 -28.11 -0.88
CA LEU A 173 46.27 -29.14 -1.27
C LEU A 173 47.01 -30.44 -1.52
N ARG A 174 46.54 -31.52 -0.90
CA ARG A 174 47.17 -32.82 -0.90
C ARG A 174 46.20 -33.88 -1.42
N LEU A 175 46.70 -34.77 -2.28
CA LEU A 175 45.99 -35.90 -2.86
C LEU A 175 46.55 -37.21 -2.31
N LEU A 176 45.69 -38.06 -1.76
CA LEU A 176 46.04 -39.36 -1.17
C LEU A 176 45.24 -40.49 -1.82
N ALA A 177 45.92 -41.39 -2.52
CA ALA A 177 45.30 -42.56 -3.14
C ALA A 177 45.43 -43.79 -2.22
N SER A 178 44.34 -44.53 -1.98
CA SER A 178 44.32 -45.70 -1.09
C SER A 178 43.44 -46.85 -1.59
N GLY A 179 43.72 -48.06 -1.10
CA GLY A 179 42.88 -49.24 -1.28
C GLY A 179 43.20 -50.12 -2.50
N ALA A 180 44.36 -49.96 -3.15
CA ALA A 180 44.73 -50.79 -4.30
C ALA A 180 45.01 -52.24 -3.88
N SER A 181 44.60 -53.20 -4.71
CA SER A 181 44.79 -54.63 -4.48
C SER A 181 45.86 -55.27 -5.39
N GLY A 182 46.48 -54.51 -6.31
CA GLY A 182 47.55 -54.98 -7.19
C GLY A 182 48.64 -53.93 -7.48
N THR A 183 49.40 -54.14 -8.56
CA THR A 183 50.58 -53.32 -8.93
C THR A 183 50.29 -52.17 -9.91
N SER A 184 49.03 -52.01 -10.35
CA SER A 184 48.63 -50.91 -11.23
C SER A 184 48.38 -49.62 -10.45
N THR A 185 48.45 -48.50 -11.16
CA THR A 185 48.50 -47.14 -10.58
C THR A 185 47.26 -46.33 -10.99
N LEU A 186 46.73 -45.52 -10.09
CA LEU A 186 45.71 -44.52 -10.44
C LEU A 186 46.39 -43.39 -11.24
N ARG A 187 45.83 -42.98 -12.38
CA ARG A 187 46.44 -41.97 -13.25
C ARG A 187 45.67 -40.65 -13.19
N ILE A 188 46.36 -39.53 -12.99
CA ILE A 188 45.80 -38.16 -13.04
C ILE A 188 46.50 -37.35 -14.14
N ASP A 189 45.74 -36.74 -15.04
CA ASP A 189 46.27 -36.08 -16.25
C ASP A 189 46.45 -34.56 -16.11
N ASN A 190 45.55 -33.92 -15.36
CA ASN A 190 45.64 -32.51 -15.01
C ASN A 190 44.98 -32.24 -13.67
N VAL A 191 45.36 -31.09 -13.10
CA VAL A 191 44.74 -30.54 -11.90
C VAL A 191 44.55 -29.03 -12.07
N GLN A 192 43.33 -28.55 -11.90
CA GLN A 192 42.98 -27.14 -11.99
C GLN A 192 42.33 -26.64 -10.70
N ILE A 193 42.70 -25.44 -10.24
CA ILE A 193 42.10 -24.78 -9.07
C ILE A 193 41.44 -23.49 -9.52
N GLN A 194 40.17 -23.31 -9.14
CA GLN A 194 39.40 -22.09 -9.37
C GLN A 194 39.03 -21.41 -8.04
N ALA A 195 38.93 -20.06 -8.04
CA ALA A 195 38.59 -19.27 -6.86
C ALA A 195 37.79 -17.99 -7.16
N VAL A 196 37.21 -17.35 -6.13
CA VAL A 196 36.40 -16.13 -6.22
C VAL A 196 37.09 -14.93 -5.54
N SER A 197 37.14 -13.75 -6.17
CA SER A 197 37.76 -12.55 -5.56
C SER A 197 36.98 -12.02 -4.35
N SER A 198 37.68 -11.49 -3.33
CA SER A 198 37.13 -10.86 -2.12
C SER A 198 37.15 -9.32 -2.14
N LEU A 199 37.53 -8.69 -3.26
CA LEU A 199 37.58 -7.23 -3.41
C LEU A 199 36.25 -6.63 -3.92
N ASN A 200 35.77 -5.57 -3.28
CA ASN A 200 34.64 -4.77 -3.74
C ASN A 200 35.02 -3.92 -4.97
N PRO A 201 34.11 -3.71 -5.95
CA PRO A 201 34.38 -2.84 -7.09
C PRO A 201 34.51 -1.37 -6.69
N VAL A 202 35.32 -0.61 -7.44
CA VAL A 202 35.34 0.87 -7.34
C VAL A 202 34.06 1.41 -8.00
N PRO A 203 33.26 2.25 -7.33
CA PRO A 203 32.00 2.74 -7.89
C PRO A 203 32.26 3.79 -8.97
N VAL A 204 31.42 3.82 -10.00
CA VAL A 204 31.43 4.86 -11.04
C VAL A 204 30.12 5.63 -10.97
N LEU A 205 30.19 6.95 -10.84
CA LEU A 205 29.05 7.86 -10.87
C LEU A 205 28.90 8.43 -12.28
N THR A 206 27.73 8.24 -12.91
CA THR A 206 27.46 8.76 -14.26
C THR A 206 26.55 9.97 -14.25
N SER A 207 25.52 9.99 -13.39
CA SER A 207 24.59 11.12 -13.30
C SER A 207 23.84 11.17 -11.97
N ILE A 208 23.29 12.34 -11.67
CA ILE A 208 22.42 12.60 -10.52
C ILE A 208 21.13 13.28 -10.99
N ASN A 209 20.04 13.09 -10.26
CA ASN A 209 18.78 13.80 -10.49
C ASN A 209 18.04 14.01 -9.16
N PRO A 210 17.65 15.26 -8.80
CA PRO A 210 17.91 16.51 -9.53
C PRO A 210 19.38 16.94 -9.52
N THR A 211 19.82 17.74 -10.49
CA THR A 211 21.17 18.34 -10.56
C THR A 211 21.25 19.71 -9.89
N SER A 212 20.11 20.33 -9.58
CA SER A 212 20.03 21.59 -8.85
C SER A 212 18.76 21.69 -8.01
N ILE A 213 18.79 22.56 -7.01
CA ILE A 213 17.63 22.91 -6.18
C ILE A 213 17.74 24.39 -5.76
N ALA A 214 16.62 25.01 -5.40
CA ALA A 214 16.63 26.36 -4.83
C ALA A 214 17.11 26.34 -3.36
N GLU A 215 17.84 27.38 -2.95
CA GLU A 215 18.23 27.60 -1.57
C GLU A 215 17.01 27.61 -0.62
N GLY A 216 17.12 26.91 0.51
CA GLY A 216 16.07 26.82 1.52
C GLY A 216 14.96 25.82 1.18
N SER A 217 15.15 25.00 0.15
CA SER A 217 14.22 23.91 -0.19
C SER A 217 14.07 22.90 0.96
N ASN A 218 12.90 22.26 1.02
CA ASN A 218 12.68 21.13 1.92
C ASN A 218 13.61 19.94 1.55
N GLY A 219 13.78 19.00 2.47
CA GLY A 219 14.54 17.78 2.20
C GLY A 219 13.90 16.95 1.08
N PHE A 220 14.73 16.27 0.28
CA PHE A 220 14.31 15.56 -0.93
C PHE A 220 15.10 14.25 -1.13
N ALA A 221 14.64 13.42 -2.07
CA ALA A 221 15.35 12.22 -2.50
C ALA A 221 16.15 12.50 -3.78
N LEU A 222 17.46 12.22 -3.73
CA LEU A 222 18.38 12.30 -4.85
C LEU A 222 18.54 10.92 -5.48
N THR A 223 18.28 10.80 -6.78
CA THR A 223 18.56 9.59 -7.56
C THR A 223 19.97 9.68 -8.12
N VAL A 224 20.75 8.63 -7.93
CA VAL A 224 22.16 8.54 -8.35
C VAL A 224 22.32 7.33 -9.27
N THR A 225 22.83 7.55 -10.48
CA THR A 225 22.99 6.51 -11.50
C THR A 225 24.47 6.27 -11.79
N GLY A 226 24.85 5.02 -12.00
CA GLY A 226 26.26 4.63 -12.14
C GLY A 226 26.47 3.14 -12.39
N SER A 227 27.61 2.62 -11.93
CA SER A 227 27.93 1.19 -11.94
C SER A 227 28.83 0.81 -10.76
N GLY A 228 28.89 -0.49 -10.46
CA GLY A 228 29.69 -1.00 -9.34
C GLY A 228 29.06 -0.76 -7.97
N PHE A 229 27.76 -0.50 -7.89
CA PHE A 229 27.07 -0.35 -6.62
C PHE A 229 26.69 -1.72 -6.02
N PHE A 230 26.65 -1.81 -4.70
CA PHE A 230 26.22 -3.00 -3.96
C PHE A 230 25.64 -2.59 -2.60
N GLY A 231 25.21 -3.55 -1.79
CA GLY A 231 24.54 -3.29 -0.50
C GLY A 231 25.29 -2.38 0.49
N GLY A 232 26.60 -2.17 0.32
CA GLY A 232 27.41 -1.27 1.16
C GLY A 232 27.66 0.13 0.56
N SER A 233 27.19 0.43 -0.64
CA SER A 233 27.41 1.71 -1.31
C SER A 233 26.70 2.86 -0.58
N THR A 234 27.42 3.96 -0.35
CA THR A 234 26.91 5.17 0.33
C THR A 234 27.09 6.41 -0.53
N VAL A 235 26.04 7.21 -0.72
CA VAL A 235 26.12 8.52 -1.38
C VAL A 235 26.59 9.57 -0.37
N GLN A 236 27.48 10.47 -0.80
CA GLN A 236 27.96 11.60 0.00
C GLN A 236 27.65 12.94 -0.68
N LEU A 237 27.34 13.97 0.11
CA LEU A 237 27.24 15.37 -0.28
C LEU A 237 28.34 16.16 0.44
N ASP A 238 29.28 16.73 -0.31
CA ASP A 238 30.48 17.40 0.22
C ASP A 238 31.24 16.54 1.24
N GLY A 239 31.32 15.22 0.97
CA GLY A 239 31.96 14.23 1.84
C GLY A 239 31.11 13.77 3.03
N VAL A 240 29.93 14.34 3.26
CA VAL A 240 28.99 13.92 4.31
C VAL A 240 28.08 12.82 3.79
N SER A 241 28.09 11.66 4.45
CA SER A 241 27.24 10.52 4.10
C SER A 241 25.75 10.82 4.26
N LEU A 242 24.99 10.53 3.21
CA LEU A 242 23.53 10.60 3.19
C LEU A 242 22.91 9.23 3.44
N ALA A 243 21.69 9.20 3.98
CA ALA A 243 20.91 7.98 4.08
C ALA A 243 20.64 7.42 2.68
N THR A 244 21.28 6.30 2.35
CA THR A 244 21.34 5.73 0.99
C THR A 244 20.58 4.40 0.93
N THR A 245 19.73 4.25 -0.09
CA THR A 245 19.07 2.98 -0.43
C THR A 245 19.58 2.50 -1.79
N VAL A 246 20.09 1.27 -1.81
CA VAL A 246 20.59 0.62 -3.02
C VAL A 246 19.40 0.04 -3.78
N VAL A 247 19.17 0.51 -5.00
CA VAL A 247 18.08 0.01 -5.86
C VAL A 247 18.59 -1.13 -6.74
N SER A 248 19.77 -0.98 -7.31
CA SER A 248 20.45 -1.98 -8.14
C SER A 248 21.96 -1.73 -8.16
N ALA A 249 22.71 -2.57 -8.88
CA ALA A 249 24.15 -2.36 -9.12
C ALA A 249 24.48 -1.08 -9.93
N THR A 250 23.45 -0.41 -10.47
CA THR A 250 23.58 0.79 -11.31
C THR A 250 22.76 1.98 -10.82
N GLN A 251 21.97 1.84 -9.74
CA GLN A 251 21.13 2.91 -9.22
C GLN A 251 21.07 2.92 -7.68
N LEU A 252 21.24 4.10 -7.10
CA LEU A 252 21.03 4.42 -5.69
C LEU A 252 19.99 5.53 -5.54
N THR A 253 19.37 5.60 -4.38
CA THR A 253 18.61 6.78 -3.93
C THR A 253 19.16 7.26 -2.59
N ALA A 254 19.27 8.57 -2.38
CA ALA A 254 19.80 9.15 -1.15
C ALA A 254 18.91 10.29 -0.63
N SER A 255 18.70 10.38 0.68
CA SER A 255 17.92 11.46 1.28
C SER A 255 18.81 12.67 1.61
N VAL A 256 18.53 13.81 0.97
CA VAL A 256 19.17 15.10 1.23
C VAL A 256 18.30 15.90 2.20
N PRO A 257 18.78 16.25 3.41
CA PRO A 257 18.00 17.03 4.37
C PRO A 257 17.95 18.52 4.00
N ALA A 258 16.91 19.23 4.43
CA ALA A 258 16.73 20.67 4.15
C ALA A 258 17.91 21.53 4.64
N SER A 259 18.53 21.13 5.76
CA SER A 259 19.71 21.80 6.31
C SER A 259 20.93 21.77 5.39
N SER A 260 21.02 20.79 4.49
CA SER A 260 22.12 20.68 3.53
C SER A 260 21.97 21.63 2.34
N VAL A 261 20.80 22.26 2.17
CA VAL A 261 20.49 23.16 1.05
C VAL A 261 20.02 24.54 1.52
N SER A 262 20.33 24.91 2.76
CA SER A 262 19.92 26.19 3.34
C SER A 262 20.73 27.38 2.85
N LYS A 263 21.83 27.15 2.12
CA LYS A 263 22.70 28.20 1.58
C LYS A 263 22.99 27.94 0.11
N ALA A 264 22.87 28.98 -0.71
CA ALA A 264 23.25 28.93 -2.12
C ALA A 264 24.74 28.60 -2.32
N GLY A 265 25.04 27.83 -3.36
CA GLY A 265 26.39 27.38 -3.69
C GLY A 265 26.41 26.15 -4.58
N THR A 266 27.60 25.63 -4.87
CA THR A 266 27.77 24.35 -5.58
C THR A 266 28.32 23.33 -4.60
N ALA A 267 27.62 22.21 -4.46
CA ALA A 267 28.02 21.05 -3.69
C ALA A 267 28.45 19.90 -4.62
N THR A 268 29.12 18.91 -4.06
CA THR A 268 29.64 17.74 -4.78
C THR A 268 28.98 16.46 -4.31
N ILE A 269 28.55 15.63 -5.26
CA ILE A 269 28.02 14.29 -5.01
C ILE A 269 29.05 13.23 -5.39
N THR A 270 29.32 12.30 -4.49
CA THR A 270 30.14 11.11 -4.74
C THR A 270 29.45 9.86 -4.20
N VAL A 271 29.89 8.68 -4.65
CA VAL A 271 29.50 7.38 -4.09
C VAL A 271 30.72 6.69 -3.53
N VAL A 272 30.61 6.15 -2.32
CA VAL A 272 31.67 5.41 -1.63
C VAL A 272 31.26 3.96 -1.47
N ASN A 273 32.11 3.06 -1.94
CA ASN A 273 32.05 1.64 -1.62
C ASN A 273 33.07 1.31 -0.53
N PRO A 274 32.68 0.60 0.54
CA PRO A 274 33.62 0.20 1.59
C PRO A 274 34.68 -0.76 1.06
N GLY A 275 35.83 -0.83 1.74
CA GLY A 275 36.85 -1.84 1.46
C GLY A 275 36.42 -3.25 1.91
N PRO A 276 37.23 -4.29 1.59
CA PRO A 276 38.49 -4.24 0.84
C PRO A 276 38.26 -4.04 -0.67
N GLY A 277 39.20 -3.42 -1.39
CA GLY A 277 38.95 -2.88 -2.73
C GLY A 277 38.22 -1.54 -2.61
N GLY A 278 36.99 -1.46 -3.10
CA GLY A 278 36.11 -0.32 -2.90
C GLY A 278 36.72 1.01 -3.35
N GLY A 279 36.23 2.12 -2.81
CA GLY A 279 36.74 3.46 -3.13
C GLY A 279 35.64 4.48 -3.34
N THR A 280 36.05 5.70 -3.68
CA THR A 280 35.14 6.81 -3.99
C THR A 280 35.04 6.98 -5.51
N SER A 281 33.83 7.20 -6.01
CA SER A 281 33.59 7.50 -7.42
C SER A 281 34.18 8.86 -7.83
N GLY A 282 34.15 9.16 -9.13
CA GLY A 282 34.21 10.56 -9.59
C GLY A 282 33.05 11.39 -9.00
N SER A 283 33.21 12.71 -8.99
CA SER A 283 32.21 13.64 -8.44
C SER A 283 31.26 14.17 -9.51
N SER A 284 29.99 14.38 -9.14
CA SER A 284 29.01 15.14 -9.92
C SER A 284 28.64 16.44 -9.20
N SER A 285 28.48 17.53 -9.95
CA SER A 285 28.12 18.84 -9.38
C SER A 285 26.62 18.92 -9.09
N PHE A 286 26.28 19.38 -7.89
CA PHE A 286 24.92 19.66 -7.46
C PHE A 286 24.80 21.15 -7.10
N VAL A 287 23.93 21.89 -7.79
CA VAL A 287 23.83 23.35 -7.65
C VAL A 287 22.68 23.74 -6.72
N ILE A 288 22.98 24.50 -5.67
CA ILE A 288 21.98 25.15 -4.82
C ILE A 288 21.86 26.61 -5.30
N SER A 289 20.82 26.90 -6.08
CA SER A 289 20.61 28.21 -6.70
C SER A 289 20.13 29.23 -5.66
N PRO A 290 20.67 30.46 -5.66
CA PRO A 290 20.16 31.54 -4.80
C PRO A 290 18.71 31.86 -5.15
N VAL A 291 17.95 32.31 -4.14
CA VAL A 291 16.58 32.79 -4.31
C VAL A 291 16.46 34.25 -3.89
N VAL A 292 15.66 35.02 -4.62
CA VAL A 292 15.31 36.39 -4.24
C VAL A 292 14.11 36.33 -3.29
N ARG A 293 14.29 36.88 -2.08
CA ARG A 293 13.30 36.82 -1.01
C ARG A 293 12.60 38.17 -0.81
N TRP A 294 11.33 38.08 -0.45
CA TRP A 294 10.56 39.23 0.02
C TRP A 294 10.90 39.54 1.47
N ASP A 295 11.30 40.78 1.76
CA ASP A 295 11.57 41.28 3.12
C ASP A 295 10.62 42.39 3.58
N GLY A 296 9.82 42.94 2.66
CA GLY A 296 8.84 43.98 2.96
C GLY A 296 9.44 45.28 3.49
N GLY A 297 10.73 45.55 3.26
CA GLY A 297 11.46 46.70 3.82
C GLY A 297 10.84 48.07 3.48
N ALA A 298 10.07 48.18 2.40
CA ALA A 298 9.39 49.41 2.00
C ALA A 298 8.08 49.69 2.76
N GLY A 299 7.55 48.69 3.50
CA GLY A 299 6.25 48.75 4.15
C GLY A 299 5.06 48.81 3.18
N SER A 300 5.27 48.45 1.91
CA SER A 300 4.24 48.41 0.87
C SER A 300 4.02 46.97 0.38
N SER A 301 2.89 46.69 -0.27
CA SER A 301 2.61 45.37 -0.87
C SER A 301 3.04 45.26 -2.33
N SER A 302 3.66 46.29 -2.91
CA SER A 302 3.96 46.33 -4.35
C SER A 302 5.18 45.47 -4.71
N TRP A 303 5.02 44.56 -5.67
CA TRP A 303 6.12 43.80 -6.27
C TRP A 303 7.22 44.70 -6.86
N PHE A 304 6.85 45.88 -7.36
CA PHE A 304 7.77 46.78 -8.07
C PHE A 304 8.51 47.76 -7.15
N ASP A 305 8.27 47.72 -5.85
CA ASP A 305 9.04 48.50 -4.89
C ASP A 305 10.31 47.71 -4.52
N ALA A 306 11.45 48.18 -5.01
CA ALA A 306 12.73 47.47 -4.89
C ALA A 306 13.11 47.22 -3.43
N GLN A 307 12.72 48.11 -2.51
CA GLN A 307 12.97 48.02 -1.07
C GLN A 307 12.17 46.92 -0.35
N ASN A 308 11.30 46.18 -1.06
CA ASN A 308 10.62 45.00 -0.51
C ASN A 308 11.34 43.68 -0.79
N TRP A 309 12.51 43.74 -1.44
CA TRP A 309 13.29 42.58 -1.83
C TRP A 309 14.66 42.61 -1.16
N VAL A 310 15.10 41.45 -0.69
CA VAL A 310 16.46 41.30 -0.15
C VAL A 310 17.48 41.73 -1.21
N GLY A 311 18.26 42.75 -0.88
CA GLY A 311 19.24 43.37 -1.80
C GLY A 311 18.72 44.60 -2.55
N ASP A 312 17.54 45.12 -2.19
CA ASP A 312 16.93 46.35 -2.71
C ASP A 312 16.79 46.36 -4.26
N ALA A 313 16.44 45.21 -4.85
CA ALA A 313 16.31 45.04 -6.30
C ALA A 313 15.09 44.17 -6.67
N VAL A 314 14.31 44.61 -7.66
CA VAL A 314 13.14 43.87 -8.16
C VAL A 314 13.59 42.60 -8.91
N PRO A 315 12.98 41.42 -8.67
CA PRO A 315 13.32 40.18 -9.38
C PRO A 315 13.17 40.30 -10.90
N THR A 316 14.03 39.58 -11.62
CA THR A 316 14.16 39.52 -13.07
C THR A 316 13.95 38.11 -13.61
N GLU A 317 13.99 37.95 -14.93
CA GLU A 317 13.78 36.66 -15.62
C GLU A 317 14.79 35.56 -15.27
N ASN A 318 15.89 35.93 -14.61
CA ASN A 318 16.95 35.03 -14.15
C ASN A 318 16.78 34.58 -12.70
N ASP A 319 15.80 35.13 -11.98
CA ASP A 319 15.66 34.95 -10.54
C ASP A 319 14.61 33.88 -10.20
N ASP A 320 14.95 33.02 -9.24
CA ASP A 320 13.99 32.18 -8.53
C ASP A 320 13.47 32.96 -7.32
N VAL A 321 12.16 33.15 -7.21
CA VAL A 321 11.55 33.96 -6.15
C VAL A 321 10.96 33.10 -5.05
N LEU A 322 11.27 33.43 -3.80
CA LEU A 322 10.73 32.78 -2.62
C LEU A 322 9.99 33.78 -1.73
N LEU A 323 8.69 33.53 -1.55
CA LEU A 323 7.85 34.20 -0.56
C LEU A 323 7.69 33.26 0.63
N ASP A 324 8.31 33.60 1.76
CA ASP A 324 8.28 32.81 2.99
C ASP A 324 8.21 33.71 4.25
N HIS A 325 8.32 33.10 5.43
CA HIS A 325 8.39 33.83 6.70
C HIS A 325 9.81 33.83 7.29
N ALA A 326 10.85 33.70 6.47
CA ALA A 326 12.23 33.77 6.97
C ALA A 326 12.60 35.19 7.40
N VAL A 327 12.07 36.19 6.69
CA VAL A 327 12.36 37.61 6.95
C VAL A 327 11.12 38.37 7.43
N VAL A 328 9.96 38.15 6.80
CA VAL A 328 8.70 38.80 7.19
C VAL A 328 7.90 37.91 8.13
N ALA A 329 7.55 38.43 9.31
CA ALA A 329 6.69 37.73 10.26
C ALA A 329 5.19 38.03 10.02
N GLY A 330 4.33 37.05 10.28
CA GLY A 330 2.87 37.21 10.17
C GLY A 330 2.36 37.34 8.74
N ARG A 331 1.05 37.58 8.59
CA ARG A 331 0.39 37.60 7.28
C ARG A 331 0.85 38.80 6.45
N TYR A 332 1.21 38.56 5.19
CA TYR A 332 1.49 39.63 4.24
C TYR A 332 0.91 39.35 2.84
N THR A 333 0.83 40.41 2.03
CA THR A 333 0.27 40.38 0.67
C THR A 333 1.27 40.98 -0.30
N VAL A 334 1.43 40.35 -1.46
CA VAL A 334 2.24 40.82 -2.58
C VAL A 334 1.31 41.08 -3.76
N LEU A 335 1.32 42.32 -4.26
CA LEU A 335 0.47 42.80 -5.35
C LEU A 335 1.32 43.08 -6.60
N LEU A 336 0.88 42.54 -7.73
CA LEU A 336 1.51 42.75 -9.03
C LEU A 336 1.11 44.10 -9.68
N VAL A 337 1.27 45.20 -8.95
CA VAL A 337 1.03 46.58 -9.43
C VAL A 337 2.01 47.57 -8.81
N PRO A 338 2.34 48.69 -9.49
CA PRO A 338 3.19 49.74 -8.92
C PRO A 338 2.65 50.30 -7.60
N ARG A 339 3.55 50.75 -6.72
CA ARG A 339 3.18 51.39 -5.45
C ARG A 339 2.25 52.58 -5.68
N GLY A 340 1.15 52.62 -4.93
CA GLY A 340 0.17 53.70 -5.02
C GLY A 340 -0.72 53.68 -6.27
N ALA A 341 -0.78 52.57 -7.02
CA ALA A 341 -1.71 52.43 -8.13
C ALA A 341 -3.18 52.57 -7.66
N THR A 342 -3.88 53.59 -8.16
CA THR A 342 -5.28 53.90 -7.83
C THR A 342 -6.25 53.75 -9.02
N SER A 343 -5.73 53.61 -10.24
CA SER A 343 -6.49 53.38 -11.48
C SER A 343 -5.79 52.33 -12.33
N THR A 344 -6.41 51.88 -13.43
CA THR A 344 -5.78 50.93 -14.37
C THR A 344 -4.45 51.52 -14.86
N THR A 345 -3.34 50.89 -14.48
CA THR A 345 -1.99 51.29 -14.85
C THR A 345 -1.42 50.31 -15.84
N SER A 346 -0.59 50.77 -16.78
CA SER A 346 0.36 49.91 -17.49
C SER A 346 1.42 49.43 -16.49
N SER A 347 1.07 48.45 -15.65
CA SER A 347 2.07 47.74 -14.84
C SER A 347 3.10 47.11 -15.79
N PRO A 348 4.37 46.99 -15.42
CA PRO A 348 5.29 46.15 -16.18
C PRO A 348 4.85 44.69 -16.12
N ALA A 349 5.11 43.91 -17.18
CA ALA A 349 5.04 42.46 -17.08
C ALA A 349 6.20 41.95 -16.21
N VAL A 350 5.94 40.94 -15.37
CA VAL A 350 6.96 40.32 -14.52
C VAL A 350 7.39 39.01 -15.18
N GLY A 351 8.67 38.91 -15.55
CA GLY A 351 9.30 37.65 -15.94
C GLY A 351 10.23 37.19 -14.82
N ILE A 352 10.11 35.94 -14.37
CA ILE A 352 10.98 35.29 -13.38
C ILE A 352 11.17 33.80 -13.73
N ARG A 353 12.19 33.14 -13.18
CA ARG A 353 12.39 31.69 -13.38
C ARG A 353 11.33 30.86 -12.69
N SER A 354 11.12 31.12 -11.41
CA SER A 354 10.11 30.44 -10.60
C SER A 354 9.56 31.31 -9.49
N LEU A 355 8.39 30.93 -8.99
CA LEU A 355 7.76 31.50 -7.82
C LEU A 355 7.38 30.40 -6.83
N THR A 356 7.90 30.48 -5.62
CA THR A 356 7.54 29.59 -4.52
C THR A 356 6.91 30.41 -3.40
N LEU A 357 5.70 30.04 -2.98
CA LEU A 357 5.05 30.54 -1.77
C LEU A 357 5.12 29.44 -0.72
N ASN A 358 5.97 29.61 0.29
CA ASN A 358 6.17 28.65 1.37
C ASN A 358 5.93 29.30 2.75
N PRO A 359 4.66 29.49 3.15
CA PRO A 359 4.34 29.92 4.50
C PRO A 359 4.72 28.78 5.45
N GLY A 360 5.89 28.89 6.10
CA GLY A 360 6.37 27.93 7.10
C GLY A 360 5.53 27.95 8.39
N ALA A 361 6.19 28.02 9.55
CA ALA A 361 5.48 28.11 10.84
C ALA A 361 4.71 29.44 11.05
N GLY A 362 4.75 30.37 10.10
CA GLY A 362 4.04 31.64 10.11
C GLY A 362 2.55 31.57 9.76
N ASP A 363 2.01 32.74 9.41
CA ASP A 363 0.63 32.93 8.97
C ASP A 363 0.51 32.67 7.44
N SER A 364 -0.49 33.24 6.77
CA SER A 364 -0.77 33.07 5.34
C SER A 364 -0.03 34.09 4.47
N ILE A 365 0.30 33.68 3.24
CA ILE A 365 0.86 34.56 2.20
C ILE A 365 -0.19 34.67 1.08
N LEU A 366 -0.54 35.91 0.71
CA LEU A 366 -1.38 36.18 -0.45
C LEU A 366 -0.55 36.82 -1.56
N PHE A 367 -0.44 36.16 -2.70
CA PHE A 367 0.03 36.76 -3.93
C PHE A 367 -1.16 37.05 -4.82
N GLU A 368 -1.31 38.31 -5.26
CA GLU A 368 -2.44 38.73 -6.04
C GLU A 368 -2.02 39.53 -7.28
N ILE A 369 -2.63 39.15 -8.41
CA ILE A 369 -2.63 39.94 -9.64
C ILE A 369 -3.96 40.69 -9.65
N PRO A 370 -4.00 41.97 -9.24
CA PRO A 370 -5.26 42.69 -9.06
C PRO A 370 -5.85 43.13 -10.40
N THR A 371 -7.11 43.59 -10.37
CA THR A 371 -7.83 44.12 -11.55
C THR A 371 -7.12 45.30 -12.22
N LEU A 372 -6.33 46.05 -11.43
CA LEU A 372 -5.55 47.20 -11.89
C LEU A 372 -4.39 46.81 -12.83
N ASN A 373 -3.95 45.55 -12.82
CA ASN A 373 -2.92 45.06 -13.75
C ASN A 373 -3.57 44.64 -15.07
N THR A 374 -3.29 45.41 -16.13
CA THR A 374 -3.88 45.22 -17.46
C THR A 374 -2.96 44.49 -18.44
N ASN A 375 -1.84 43.91 -18.02
CA ASN A 375 -1.01 43.09 -18.91
C ASN A 375 -1.72 41.81 -19.32
N SER A 376 -1.46 41.33 -20.54
CA SER A 376 -1.93 40.02 -21.02
C SER A 376 -1.17 38.84 -20.41
N ALA A 377 0.10 39.04 -20.07
CA ALA A 377 0.95 38.10 -19.34
C ALA A 377 1.58 38.82 -18.13
N PRO A 378 0.80 39.10 -17.07
CA PRO A 378 1.26 39.87 -15.90
C PRO A 378 2.38 39.18 -15.14
N LEU A 379 2.43 37.84 -15.19
CA LEU A 379 3.49 37.01 -14.66
C LEU A 379 3.83 35.94 -15.70
N SER A 380 5.11 35.84 -16.06
CA SER A 380 5.67 34.80 -16.92
C SER A 380 6.73 34.03 -16.16
N LEU A 381 6.60 32.70 -16.13
CA LEU A 381 7.51 31.78 -15.45
C LEU A 381 8.35 31.03 -16.48
N THR A 382 9.66 31.22 -16.48
CA THR A 382 10.55 30.84 -17.60
C THR A 382 11.17 29.44 -17.47
N ARG A 383 11.02 28.75 -16.33
CA ARG A 383 11.45 27.35 -16.20
C ARG A 383 10.63 26.45 -17.13
N SER A 384 11.35 25.75 -18.02
CA SER A 384 10.77 24.95 -19.11
C SER A 384 11.14 23.46 -19.07
N SER A 385 12.03 23.05 -18.16
CA SER A 385 12.37 21.64 -17.97
C SER A 385 11.23 20.89 -17.27
N VAL A 386 10.99 19.64 -17.71
CA VAL A 386 9.96 18.75 -17.16
C VAL A 386 10.23 18.30 -15.72
N THR A 387 11.46 18.47 -15.25
CA THR A 387 11.90 18.14 -13.88
C THR A 387 11.90 19.37 -12.97
N GLU A 388 11.69 20.56 -13.52
CA GLU A 388 11.75 21.81 -12.78
C GLU A 388 10.36 22.30 -12.38
N ILE A 389 10.28 22.88 -11.18
CA ILE A 389 9.04 23.50 -10.67
C ILE A 389 9.09 24.99 -11.01
N ALA A 390 8.10 25.48 -11.75
CA ALA A 390 7.93 26.88 -12.12
C ALA A 390 7.08 27.64 -11.08
N LEU A 391 6.03 27.01 -10.55
CA LEU A 391 5.18 27.58 -9.52
C LEU A 391 4.90 26.57 -8.41
N ALA A 392 5.19 26.93 -7.17
CA ALA A 392 4.88 26.12 -5.99
C ALA A 392 4.07 26.92 -4.98
N VAL A 393 2.90 26.40 -4.59
CA VAL A 393 2.03 27.02 -3.59
C VAL A 393 1.81 26.04 -2.44
N HIS A 394 2.39 26.34 -1.28
CA HIS A 394 2.31 25.51 -0.09
C HIS A 394 1.09 25.81 0.77
N SER A 395 0.91 25.02 1.83
CA SER A 395 -0.17 25.21 2.81
C SER A 395 -0.24 26.65 3.32
N LYS A 396 -1.47 27.19 3.44
CA LYS A 396 -1.77 28.59 3.81
C LYS A 396 -1.35 29.66 2.79
N ALA A 397 -0.74 29.30 1.66
CA ALA A 397 -0.49 30.24 0.58
C ALA A 397 -1.68 30.31 -0.38
N VAL A 398 -1.93 31.51 -0.89
CA VAL A 398 -2.96 31.76 -1.89
C VAL A 398 -2.38 32.58 -3.03
N VAL A 399 -2.50 32.06 -4.24
CA VAL A 399 -2.29 32.81 -5.49
C VAL A 399 -3.65 33.19 -6.05
N THR A 400 -3.91 34.48 -6.26
CA THR A 400 -5.15 34.98 -6.85
C THR A 400 -4.86 35.71 -8.15
N ASN A 401 -5.42 35.25 -9.26
CA ASN A 401 -5.44 36.03 -10.49
C ASN A 401 -6.79 36.74 -10.64
N ALA A 402 -6.83 38.02 -10.31
CA ALA A 402 -7.99 38.89 -10.47
C ALA A 402 -7.88 39.84 -11.68
N SER A 403 -6.86 39.71 -12.54
CA SER A 403 -6.68 40.58 -13.70
C SER A 403 -7.85 40.46 -14.69
N ASP A 404 -8.26 41.56 -15.32
CA ASP A 404 -9.25 41.56 -16.40
C ASP A 404 -8.67 41.18 -17.76
N VAL A 405 -7.34 41.14 -17.88
CA VAL A 405 -6.64 40.96 -19.16
C VAL A 405 -5.67 39.78 -19.12
N GLY A 406 -5.07 39.54 -17.96
CA GLY A 406 -3.89 38.71 -17.82
C GLY A 406 -4.10 37.26 -17.42
N VAL A 407 -3.24 36.38 -17.93
CA VAL A 407 -3.08 34.99 -17.49
C VAL A 407 -1.64 34.79 -17.04
N ILE A 408 -1.43 33.97 -16.00
CA ILE A 408 -0.07 33.55 -15.63
C ILE A 408 0.45 32.67 -16.75
N ASP A 409 1.52 33.10 -17.39
CA ASP A 409 2.20 32.35 -18.44
C ASP A 409 3.26 31.43 -17.82
N VAL A 410 3.30 30.19 -18.27
CA VAL A 410 4.25 29.17 -17.82
C VAL A 410 4.89 28.59 -19.06
N VAL A 411 6.19 28.88 -19.24
CA VAL A 411 6.93 28.53 -20.45
C VAL A 411 7.23 27.04 -20.46
N GLY A 412 6.34 26.24 -21.05
CA GLY A 412 6.53 24.79 -21.19
C GLY A 412 5.20 24.04 -21.25
N ALA A 413 5.25 22.79 -21.74
CA ALA A 413 4.11 21.89 -21.77
C ALA A 413 4.46 20.65 -20.94
N ASN A 414 4.31 20.70 -19.61
CA ASN A 414 4.47 19.56 -18.67
C ASN A 414 4.23 20.03 -17.22
N PRO A 415 3.97 19.16 -16.23
CA PRO A 415 3.58 19.62 -14.91
C PRO A 415 4.71 20.36 -14.16
N THR A 416 4.64 21.69 -14.14
CA THR A 416 5.59 22.59 -13.45
C THR A 416 4.90 23.48 -12.40
N PHE A 417 3.56 23.39 -12.26
CA PHE A 417 2.77 24.09 -11.26
C PHE A 417 2.24 23.12 -10.18
N TYR A 418 2.73 23.29 -8.96
CA TYR A 418 2.40 22.46 -7.80
C TYR A 418 1.51 23.22 -6.83
N LEU A 419 0.32 22.67 -6.57
CA LEU A 419 -0.53 23.02 -5.43
C LEU A 419 -0.37 21.96 -4.35
N TYR A 420 0.54 22.18 -3.41
CA TYR A 420 0.74 21.26 -2.30
C TYR A 420 -0.48 21.25 -1.38
N ASN A 421 -0.60 20.21 -0.55
CA ASN A 421 -1.70 20.04 0.39
C ASN A 421 -1.92 21.30 1.26
N GLY A 422 -3.03 22.01 1.04
CA GLY A 422 -3.41 23.26 1.71
C GLY A 422 -3.09 24.56 0.94
N GLY A 423 -2.35 24.49 -0.17
CA GLY A 423 -2.10 25.63 -1.06
C GLY A 423 -3.28 25.90 -1.99
N THR A 424 -3.53 27.16 -2.32
CA THR A 424 -4.72 27.58 -3.10
C THR A 424 -4.35 28.41 -4.32
N TYR A 425 -4.91 28.06 -5.48
CA TYR A 425 -5.03 28.95 -6.63
C TYR A 425 -6.47 29.42 -6.80
N ARG A 426 -6.68 30.73 -6.91
CA ARG A 426 -7.98 31.36 -7.19
C ARG A 426 -7.97 31.97 -8.59
N HIS A 427 -8.74 31.36 -9.49
CA HIS A 427 -9.02 31.89 -10.82
C HIS A 427 -10.15 32.92 -10.73
N TYR A 428 -9.75 34.18 -10.59
CA TYR A 428 -10.63 35.32 -10.28
C TYR A 428 -10.82 36.27 -11.48
N THR A 429 -10.81 35.67 -12.67
CA THR A 429 -10.88 36.32 -13.98
C THR A 429 -11.73 35.48 -14.95
N ASP A 430 -12.21 36.10 -16.02
CA ASP A 430 -12.91 35.40 -17.11
C ASP A 430 -11.94 34.92 -18.21
N ARG A 431 -10.64 35.14 -18.02
CA ARG A 431 -9.62 34.75 -18.99
C ARG A 431 -9.43 33.23 -19.07
N PRO A 432 -9.02 32.69 -20.23
CA PRO A 432 -8.72 31.27 -20.38
C PRO A 432 -7.62 30.82 -19.40
N HIS A 433 -7.74 29.59 -18.90
CA HIS A 433 -6.78 28.97 -17.97
C HIS A 433 -6.32 27.58 -18.45
N ALA A 434 -6.66 27.20 -19.69
CA ALA A 434 -6.31 25.90 -20.23
C ALA A 434 -4.80 25.64 -20.18
N ALA A 435 -3.99 26.60 -20.65
CA ALA A 435 -2.52 26.51 -20.62
C ALA A 435 -1.97 26.44 -19.18
N LEU A 436 -2.59 27.13 -18.22
CA LEU A 436 -2.15 27.08 -16.83
C LEU A 436 -2.47 25.73 -16.18
N VAL A 437 -3.67 25.20 -16.41
CA VAL A 437 -4.09 23.90 -15.85
C VAL A 437 -3.34 22.73 -16.51
N GLU A 438 -2.89 22.85 -17.76
CA GLU A 438 -2.01 21.87 -18.41
C GLU A 438 -0.70 21.63 -17.65
N ASN A 439 -0.24 22.66 -16.96
CA ASN A 439 0.98 22.60 -16.16
C ASN A 439 0.72 22.18 -14.70
N LEU A 440 -0.52 21.88 -14.31
CA LEU A 440 -0.86 21.47 -12.94
C LEU A 440 -0.40 20.04 -12.63
N ALA A 441 0.46 19.91 -11.63
CA ALA A 441 1.04 18.64 -11.22
C ALA A 441 0.04 17.73 -10.49
N ALA A 442 0.13 16.42 -10.78
CA ALA A 442 -0.68 15.37 -10.17
C ALA A 442 0.21 14.34 -9.44
N VAL A 443 1.01 14.81 -8.47
CA VAL A 443 1.91 13.96 -7.66
C VAL A 443 1.37 13.72 -6.25
N VAL A 444 1.94 12.77 -5.52
CA VAL A 444 1.60 12.56 -4.09
C VAL A 444 1.96 13.81 -3.29
N GLY A 445 1.08 14.23 -2.38
CA GLY A 445 1.25 15.43 -1.56
C GLY A 445 0.61 16.71 -2.13
N THR A 446 -0.13 16.59 -3.23
CA THR A 446 -0.87 17.70 -3.86
C THR A 446 -2.39 17.47 -3.91
N GLU A 447 -2.88 16.31 -3.48
CA GLU A 447 -4.29 15.91 -3.53
C GLU A 447 -5.24 16.88 -2.81
N ALA A 448 -4.76 17.48 -1.72
CA ALA A 448 -5.48 18.43 -0.90
C ALA A 448 -5.16 19.90 -1.25
N GLY A 449 -4.42 20.16 -2.32
CA GLY A 449 -4.36 21.50 -2.93
C GLY A 449 -5.75 21.98 -3.38
N ILE A 450 -5.92 23.28 -3.60
CA ILE A 450 -7.22 23.86 -3.93
C ILE A 450 -7.12 24.66 -5.22
N TRP A 451 -7.89 24.25 -6.22
CA TRP A 451 -8.20 25.07 -7.38
C TRP A 451 -9.61 25.65 -7.24
N GLU A 452 -9.71 26.98 -7.16
CA GLU A 452 -10.98 27.67 -6.98
C GLU A 452 -11.31 28.57 -8.19
N PHE A 453 -12.46 28.31 -8.81
CA PHE A 453 -13.08 29.20 -9.79
C PHE A 453 -14.03 30.17 -9.10
N ARG A 454 -13.83 31.46 -9.35
CA ARG A 454 -14.73 32.51 -8.88
C ARG A 454 -14.84 33.67 -9.93
N ALA A 455 -15.28 33.33 -11.14
CA ALA A 455 -15.27 34.21 -12.32
C ALA A 455 -15.99 35.57 -12.12
N LYS A 456 -15.66 36.57 -12.95
CA LYS A 456 -16.21 37.94 -12.90
C LYS A 456 -17.55 38.06 -13.62
N SER A 457 -17.73 37.24 -14.66
CA SER A 457 -18.92 37.23 -15.50
C SER A 457 -20.18 37.20 -14.66
N GLN A 458 -21.17 38.01 -15.05
CA GLN A 458 -22.43 38.12 -14.32
C GLN A 458 -23.33 36.89 -14.48
N SER A 459 -23.10 36.03 -15.49
CA SER A 459 -24.01 34.92 -15.80
C SER A 459 -23.30 33.58 -16.10
N SER A 460 -22.19 33.57 -16.84
CA SER A 460 -21.54 32.32 -17.25
C SER A 460 -20.04 32.45 -17.49
N ALA A 461 -19.27 31.42 -17.14
CA ALA A 461 -17.83 31.32 -17.38
C ALA A 461 -17.45 29.91 -17.87
N THR A 462 -16.56 29.85 -18.86
CA THR A 462 -16.07 28.56 -19.39
C THR A 462 -14.93 28.03 -18.52
N VAL A 463 -14.95 26.73 -18.23
CA VAL A 463 -13.93 26.04 -17.44
C VAL A 463 -13.29 24.89 -18.22
N SER A 464 -11.97 24.75 -18.10
CA SER A 464 -11.20 23.72 -18.76
C SER A 464 -11.35 22.41 -18.01
N ILE A 465 -12.00 21.42 -18.62
CA ILE A 465 -12.19 20.09 -18.02
C ILE A 465 -11.64 18.95 -18.88
N ASN A 466 -11.42 19.18 -20.18
CA ASN A 466 -10.99 18.15 -21.14
C ASN A 466 -9.59 17.63 -20.78
N GLY A 467 -9.50 16.37 -20.32
CA GLY A 467 -8.22 15.74 -19.96
C GLY A 467 -7.52 16.40 -18.77
N ARG A 468 -8.28 17.10 -17.91
CA ARG A 468 -7.71 17.84 -16.77
C ARG A 468 -7.75 17.02 -15.49
N THR A 469 -6.70 17.18 -14.68
CA THR A 469 -6.61 16.62 -13.33
C THR A 469 -6.50 17.76 -12.32
N TYR A 470 -7.48 17.90 -11.45
CA TYR A 470 -7.49 18.88 -10.36
C TYR A 470 -7.31 18.17 -9.00
N PRO A 471 -6.78 18.88 -7.98
CA PRO A 471 -6.78 18.41 -6.59
C PRO A 471 -8.20 18.56 -6.01
N ASN A 472 -8.43 19.44 -5.04
CA ASN A 472 -9.79 19.92 -4.76
C ASN A 472 -10.21 20.94 -5.83
N LEU A 473 -11.43 20.79 -6.34
CA LEU A 473 -12.00 21.66 -7.36
C LEU A 473 -13.23 22.38 -6.80
N LEU A 474 -13.15 23.71 -6.68
CA LEU A 474 -14.19 24.55 -6.07
C LEU A 474 -14.76 25.52 -7.10
N PHE A 475 -16.08 25.64 -7.14
CA PHE A 475 -16.82 26.65 -7.90
C PHE A 475 -17.59 27.55 -6.93
N ARG A 476 -17.41 28.86 -7.00
CA ARG A 476 -18.08 29.83 -6.10
C ARG A 476 -18.66 31.01 -6.87
N SER A 477 -19.73 31.62 -6.36
CA SER A 477 -20.14 32.96 -6.77
C SER A 477 -19.39 34.04 -5.98
N ARG A 478 -19.37 35.27 -6.50
CA ARG A 478 -18.85 36.42 -5.77
C ARG A 478 -19.87 36.98 -4.80
N LEU A 479 -19.39 37.68 -3.78
CA LEU A 479 -20.25 38.50 -2.92
C LEU A 479 -20.95 39.56 -3.79
N GLY A 480 -22.27 39.69 -3.65
CA GLY A 480 -23.09 40.59 -4.46
C GLY A 480 -23.53 40.05 -5.82
N GLN A 481 -23.10 38.83 -6.19
CA GLN A 481 -23.56 38.17 -7.42
C GLN A 481 -24.66 37.15 -7.12
N ASN A 482 -25.79 37.27 -7.83
CA ASN A 482 -26.96 36.40 -7.60
C ASN A 482 -26.72 34.95 -8.05
N ALA A 483 -26.17 34.74 -9.25
CA ALA A 483 -25.88 33.41 -9.78
C ALA A 483 -24.75 33.43 -10.81
N ILE A 484 -24.01 32.33 -10.95
CA ILE A 484 -23.02 32.13 -12.02
C ILE A 484 -23.01 30.67 -12.51
N ASN A 485 -22.95 30.47 -13.83
CA ASN A 485 -22.84 29.16 -14.44
C ASN A 485 -21.41 28.90 -14.93
N TYR A 486 -20.76 27.89 -14.39
CA TYR A 486 -19.49 27.36 -14.89
C TYR A 486 -19.77 26.23 -15.87
N THR A 487 -19.36 26.40 -17.12
CA THR A 487 -19.61 25.42 -18.19
C THR A 487 -18.29 24.83 -18.67
N GLY A 488 -18.14 23.51 -18.63
CA GLY A 488 -16.99 22.82 -19.18
C GLY A 488 -17.42 21.78 -20.21
N SER A 489 -16.63 21.60 -21.27
CA SER A 489 -16.85 20.54 -22.26
C SER A 489 -15.55 19.81 -22.63
N GLY A 490 -15.67 18.59 -23.15
CA GLY A 490 -14.50 17.79 -23.54
C GLY A 490 -14.81 16.34 -23.87
N SER A 491 -13.85 15.64 -24.49
CA SER A 491 -13.94 14.23 -24.88
C SER A 491 -12.99 13.32 -24.10
N SER A 492 -12.18 13.87 -23.20
CA SER A 492 -11.26 13.15 -22.31
C SER A 492 -11.67 13.30 -20.84
N PRO A 493 -11.27 12.38 -19.95
CA PRO A 493 -11.72 12.37 -18.56
C PRO A 493 -11.36 13.66 -17.80
N LEU A 494 -12.26 14.07 -16.91
CA LEU A 494 -11.97 15.02 -15.83
C LEU A 494 -11.68 14.23 -14.56
N VAL A 495 -10.53 14.45 -13.94
CA VAL A 495 -10.16 13.80 -12.68
C VAL A 495 -10.08 14.84 -11.57
N VAL A 496 -10.81 14.61 -10.48
CA VAL A 496 -10.74 15.39 -9.24
C VAL A 496 -10.19 14.47 -8.15
N ARG A 497 -8.92 14.67 -7.79
CA ARG A 497 -8.20 13.83 -6.82
C ARG A 497 -8.64 14.09 -5.38
N GLY A 498 -9.18 15.28 -5.11
CA GLY A 498 -9.76 15.66 -3.83
C GLY A 498 -11.28 15.80 -3.93
N LYS A 499 -11.81 16.86 -3.30
CA LYS A 499 -13.24 17.19 -3.25
C LYS A 499 -13.67 18.01 -4.45
N LEU A 500 -14.90 17.76 -4.91
CA LEU A 500 -15.63 18.64 -5.83
C LEU A 500 -16.64 19.46 -5.03
N VAL A 501 -16.53 20.79 -5.07
CA VAL A 501 -17.44 21.69 -4.34
C VAL A 501 -18.09 22.67 -5.31
N VAL A 502 -19.41 22.71 -5.32
CA VAL A 502 -20.20 23.75 -5.99
C VAL A 502 -20.88 24.57 -4.90
N GLY A 503 -20.33 25.76 -4.63
CA GLY A 503 -20.81 26.65 -3.57
C GLY A 503 -22.17 27.30 -3.88
N PRO A 504 -22.75 28.03 -2.90
CA PRO A 504 -24.03 28.72 -3.08
C PRO A 504 -23.95 29.71 -4.24
N GLY A 505 -25.02 29.82 -5.02
CA GLY A 505 -25.09 30.71 -6.19
C GLY A 505 -24.22 30.29 -7.38
N ALA A 506 -23.51 29.15 -7.32
CA ALA A 506 -22.77 28.61 -8.45
C ALA A 506 -23.48 27.39 -9.05
N THR A 507 -23.46 27.27 -10.37
CA THR A 507 -23.83 26.05 -11.09
C THR A 507 -22.59 25.54 -11.80
N PHE A 508 -22.27 24.25 -11.69
CA PHE A 508 -21.27 23.60 -12.54
C PHE A 508 -21.98 22.67 -13.54
N THR A 509 -21.86 22.96 -14.83
CA THR A 509 -22.39 22.15 -15.92
C THR A 509 -21.24 21.55 -16.72
N ALA A 510 -21.06 20.24 -16.59
CA ALA A 510 -20.13 19.47 -17.38
C ALA A 510 -20.85 18.84 -18.59
N SER A 511 -20.34 19.12 -19.78
CA SER A 511 -20.79 18.55 -21.05
C SER A 511 -19.66 17.71 -21.66
N THR A 512 -19.44 16.49 -21.18
CA THR A 512 -18.30 15.66 -21.61
C THR A 512 -18.69 14.26 -22.07
N ASN A 513 -18.09 13.81 -23.18
CA ASN A 513 -18.26 12.46 -23.71
C ASN A 513 -17.44 11.41 -22.94
N SER A 514 -16.77 11.78 -21.86
CA SER A 514 -15.92 10.90 -21.06
C SER A 514 -16.30 10.95 -19.59
N GLU A 515 -15.51 10.29 -18.76
CA GLU A 515 -15.80 10.14 -17.34
C GLU A 515 -15.45 11.40 -16.54
N ILE A 516 -16.21 11.64 -15.48
CA ILE A 516 -15.80 12.51 -14.37
C ILE A 516 -15.48 11.60 -13.19
N ARG A 517 -14.22 11.59 -12.73
CA ARG A 517 -13.75 10.80 -11.60
C ARG A 517 -13.54 11.70 -10.39
N VAL A 518 -14.14 11.37 -9.25
CA VAL A 518 -13.97 12.11 -8.00
C VAL A 518 -13.54 11.16 -6.89
N ALA A 519 -12.39 11.42 -6.29
CA ALA A 519 -11.83 10.59 -5.23
C ALA A 519 -12.17 11.09 -3.80
N GLY A 520 -12.56 12.35 -3.64
CA GLY A 520 -13.05 12.93 -2.38
C GLY A 520 -14.56 13.18 -2.36
N ASP A 521 -15.02 14.01 -1.43
CA ASP A 521 -16.44 14.36 -1.30
C ASP A 521 -16.96 15.17 -2.49
N ILE A 522 -18.26 15.03 -2.77
CA ILE A 522 -19.00 15.95 -3.64
C ILE A 522 -19.95 16.78 -2.77
N VAL A 523 -19.74 18.10 -2.75
CA VAL A 523 -20.52 19.05 -1.95
C VAL A 523 -21.19 20.05 -2.88
N VAL A 524 -22.51 19.98 -3.03
CA VAL A 524 -23.28 20.80 -3.98
C VAL A 524 -24.24 21.71 -3.22
N GLN A 525 -23.84 22.92 -2.88
CA GLN A 525 -24.70 23.94 -2.28
C GLN A 525 -25.42 24.82 -3.33
N GLY A 526 -24.89 24.84 -4.56
CA GLY A 526 -25.57 25.38 -5.74
C GLY A 526 -26.17 24.26 -6.59
N ALA A 527 -25.74 24.12 -7.85
CA ALA A 527 -26.20 23.04 -8.74
C ALA A 527 -25.06 22.33 -9.50
N PHE A 528 -25.11 21.00 -9.57
CA PHE A 528 -24.17 20.20 -10.36
C PHE A 528 -24.92 19.42 -11.46
N ARG A 529 -24.51 19.64 -12.70
CA ARG A 529 -25.14 19.07 -13.90
C ARG A 529 -24.09 18.36 -14.73
N PHE A 530 -24.37 17.14 -15.14
CA PHE A 530 -23.49 16.40 -16.03
C PHE A 530 -24.27 15.66 -17.10
N GLN A 531 -23.94 15.93 -18.37
CA GLN A 531 -24.46 15.25 -19.55
C GLN A 531 -23.35 15.10 -20.60
N PRO A 532 -23.43 14.15 -21.56
CA PRO A 532 -22.51 14.14 -22.68
C PRO A 532 -22.81 15.24 -23.69
N GLN A 533 -21.84 15.56 -24.54
CA GLN A 533 -22.04 16.48 -25.68
C GLN A 533 -22.90 15.82 -26.76
N THR A 534 -22.72 14.50 -26.92
CA THR A 534 -23.43 13.68 -27.91
C THR A 534 -24.36 12.72 -27.17
N SER A 535 -25.66 12.76 -27.47
CA SER A 535 -26.61 11.79 -26.92
C SER A 535 -26.25 10.37 -27.37
N GLY A 536 -26.51 9.38 -26.51
CA GLY A 536 -26.14 7.98 -26.74
C GLY A 536 -24.67 7.64 -26.45
N THR A 537 -23.90 8.57 -25.87
CA THR A 537 -22.51 8.30 -25.47
C THR A 537 -22.43 7.26 -24.36
N THR A 538 -21.66 6.19 -24.55
CA THR A 538 -21.50 5.09 -23.58
C THR A 538 -20.29 5.23 -22.65
N THR A 539 -19.41 6.18 -22.95
CA THR A 539 -18.18 6.45 -22.20
C THR A 539 -18.34 7.50 -21.10
N ALA A 540 -19.42 8.28 -21.14
CA ALA A 540 -19.74 9.23 -20.08
C ALA A 540 -20.21 8.47 -18.82
N ARG A 541 -19.68 8.82 -17.65
CA ARG A 541 -20.11 8.32 -16.33
C ARG A 541 -19.49 9.16 -15.21
N LEU A 542 -20.22 9.32 -14.11
CA LEU A 542 -19.68 9.87 -12.88
C LEU A 542 -19.14 8.72 -12.04
N VAL A 543 -17.85 8.74 -11.71
CA VAL A 543 -17.17 7.68 -10.98
C VAL A 543 -16.76 8.18 -9.61
N LEU A 544 -17.20 7.51 -8.56
CA LEU A 544 -16.75 7.73 -7.17
C LEU A 544 -15.71 6.67 -6.81
N ASN A 545 -14.44 7.07 -6.89
CA ASN A 545 -13.27 6.18 -6.87
C ASN A 545 -12.33 6.42 -5.68
N GLY A 546 -12.84 6.97 -4.58
CA GLY A 546 -12.05 7.25 -3.39
C GLY A 546 -11.54 5.99 -2.69
N SER A 547 -10.37 6.11 -2.06
CA SER A 547 -9.81 5.10 -1.13
C SER A 547 -10.18 5.36 0.33
N THR A 548 -10.85 6.48 0.60
CA THR A 548 -11.38 6.87 1.91
C THR A 548 -12.90 7.03 1.82
N ALA A 549 -13.56 7.22 2.98
CA ALA A 549 -15.00 7.47 3.01
C ALA A 549 -15.34 8.70 2.15
N GLN A 550 -16.30 8.56 1.25
CA GLN A 550 -16.78 9.67 0.41
C GLN A 550 -18.21 10.04 0.79
N ARG A 551 -18.55 11.32 0.66
CA ARG A 551 -19.90 11.83 0.89
C ARG A 551 -20.40 12.65 -0.29
N ILE A 552 -21.66 12.44 -0.68
CA ILE A 552 -22.41 13.36 -1.56
C ILE A 552 -23.36 14.16 -0.67
N SER A 553 -23.31 15.49 -0.73
CA SER A 553 -24.08 16.36 0.17
C SER A 553 -24.54 17.66 -0.48
N GLY A 554 -25.52 18.32 0.14
CA GLY A 554 -26.07 19.60 -0.30
C GLY A 554 -27.43 19.45 -1.00
N ALA A 555 -27.67 20.19 -2.08
CA ALA A 555 -28.91 20.15 -2.86
C ALA A 555 -29.14 18.77 -3.48
N ALA A 556 -30.40 18.33 -3.50
CA ALA A 556 -30.82 17.04 -4.06
C ALA A 556 -30.62 16.98 -5.58
N TRP A 557 -30.38 15.77 -6.10
CA TRP A 557 -30.17 15.52 -7.52
C TRP A 557 -31.37 14.80 -8.12
N GLY A 558 -31.84 15.25 -9.28
CA GLY A 558 -33.07 14.75 -9.92
C GLY A 558 -34.11 15.83 -10.22
N GLY A 559 -33.79 17.11 -9.99
CA GLY A 559 -34.65 18.21 -10.41
C GLY A 559 -34.71 18.36 -11.94
N PRO A 560 -35.68 19.13 -12.48
CA PRO A 560 -35.77 19.39 -13.92
C PRO A 560 -34.46 20.00 -14.44
N ALA A 561 -34.06 19.61 -15.66
CA ALA A 561 -32.79 20.00 -16.27
C ALA A 561 -32.55 21.52 -16.31
N SER A 562 -33.63 22.31 -16.26
CA SER A 562 -33.62 23.78 -16.28
C SER A 562 -33.18 24.43 -14.96
N SER A 563 -33.25 23.75 -13.81
CA SER A 563 -33.03 24.43 -12.50
C SER A 563 -32.28 23.62 -11.44
N GLY A 564 -32.25 22.29 -11.49
CA GLY A 564 -31.64 21.45 -10.44
C GLY A 564 -30.26 20.88 -10.74
N SER A 565 -29.74 20.12 -9.78
CA SER A 565 -28.63 19.18 -9.99
C SER A 565 -29.17 17.90 -10.65
N TYR A 566 -28.44 17.34 -11.62
CA TYR A 566 -28.84 16.09 -12.27
C TYR A 566 -27.66 15.39 -12.96
N LEU A 567 -27.80 14.06 -13.10
CA LEU A 567 -27.04 13.27 -14.06
C LEU A 567 -27.92 13.05 -15.29
N GLY A 568 -27.38 13.31 -16.48
CA GLY A 568 -28.08 13.15 -17.75
C GLY A 568 -28.53 11.71 -17.99
N ALA A 569 -29.48 11.51 -18.89
CA ALA A 569 -30.02 10.19 -19.21
C ALA A 569 -28.96 9.20 -19.73
N ASP A 570 -27.86 9.72 -20.30
CA ASP A 570 -26.72 8.95 -20.80
C ASP A 570 -25.54 8.87 -19.80
N VAL A 571 -25.75 9.25 -18.53
CA VAL A 571 -24.69 9.30 -17.51
C VAL A 571 -24.98 8.30 -16.38
N PRO A 572 -24.32 7.13 -16.38
CA PRO A 572 -24.28 6.23 -15.24
C PRO A 572 -23.59 6.85 -14.03
N LEU A 573 -24.04 6.46 -12.84
CA LEU A 573 -23.30 6.65 -11.59
C LEU A 573 -22.54 5.35 -11.30
N GLN A 574 -21.21 5.39 -11.26
CA GLN A 574 -20.38 4.24 -10.93
C GLN A 574 -19.75 4.38 -9.55
N ILE A 575 -19.87 3.34 -8.74
CA ILE A 575 -19.22 3.23 -7.43
C ILE A 575 -18.05 2.24 -7.55
N THR A 576 -16.84 2.76 -7.30
CA THR A 576 -15.59 1.99 -7.26
C THR A 576 -14.78 2.28 -5.99
N ASN A 577 -15.39 2.91 -5.00
CA ASN A 577 -14.75 3.29 -3.74
C ASN A 577 -14.27 2.04 -3.00
N THR A 578 -12.99 2.02 -2.59
CA THR A 578 -12.39 0.83 -1.96
C THR A 578 -12.38 0.88 -0.44
N SER A 579 -12.88 1.96 0.17
CA SER A 579 -12.96 2.07 1.62
C SER A 579 -14.10 1.23 2.19
N ALA A 580 -13.92 0.71 3.41
CA ALA A 580 -14.97 -0.05 4.12
C ALA A 580 -16.23 0.80 4.42
N ALA A 581 -16.07 2.12 4.57
CA ALA A 581 -17.18 3.05 4.75
C ALA A 581 -17.95 3.33 3.45
N GLY A 582 -17.27 3.19 2.30
CA GLY A 582 -17.83 3.42 0.97
C GLY A 582 -18.23 4.88 0.73
N VAL A 583 -19.30 5.06 -0.04
CA VAL A 583 -19.93 6.34 -0.34
C VAL A 583 -21.18 6.50 0.52
N THR A 584 -21.40 7.68 1.11
CA THR A 584 -22.63 8.02 1.83
C THR A 584 -23.39 9.13 1.13
N LEU A 585 -24.68 8.92 0.87
CA LEU A 585 -25.59 9.97 0.46
C LEU A 585 -26.08 10.74 1.68
N ALA A 586 -25.80 12.05 1.71
CA ALA A 586 -26.34 13.00 2.66
C ALA A 586 -27.21 14.05 1.96
N THR A 587 -27.74 13.67 0.80
CA THR A 587 -28.78 14.33 0.04
C THR A 587 -29.42 13.30 -0.89
N SER A 588 -30.67 13.49 -1.29
CA SER A 588 -31.33 12.56 -2.22
C SER A 588 -30.70 12.64 -3.61
N VAL A 589 -30.52 11.48 -4.25
CA VAL A 589 -29.92 11.37 -5.59
C VAL A 589 -30.77 10.47 -6.49
N GLN A 590 -31.20 11.02 -7.62
CA GLN A 590 -31.80 10.25 -8.71
C GLN A 590 -30.77 9.91 -9.78
N VAL A 591 -30.68 8.64 -10.16
CA VAL A 591 -29.86 8.14 -11.27
C VAL A 591 -30.77 7.86 -12.47
N ASN A 592 -30.62 8.68 -13.51
CA ASN A 592 -31.46 8.63 -14.71
C ASN A 592 -31.04 7.53 -15.70
N ASN A 593 -29.78 7.13 -15.68
CA ASN A 593 -29.25 5.97 -16.40
C ASN A 593 -29.20 4.77 -15.43
N VAL A 594 -28.06 4.08 -15.36
CA VAL A 594 -27.79 2.90 -14.54
C VAL A 594 -26.86 3.26 -13.37
N LEU A 595 -27.14 2.69 -12.20
CA LEU A 595 -26.15 2.60 -11.12
C LEU A 595 -25.24 1.39 -11.38
N GLN A 596 -23.93 1.63 -11.46
CA GLN A 596 -22.93 0.58 -11.66
C GLN A 596 -22.19 0.31 -10.36
N LEU A 597 -22.36 -0.88 -9.81
CA LEU A 597 -21.76 -1.32 -8.54
C LEU A 597 -20.58 -2.25 -8.84
N THR A 598 -19.37 -1.68 -8.87
CA THR A 598 -18.14 -2.43 -9.16
C THR A 598 -17.35 -2.74 -7.89
N ALA A 599 -17.22 -1.78 -6.98
CA ALA A 599 -16.57 -1.94 -5.69
C ALA A 599 -17.09 -0.90 -4.69
N GLY A 600 -17.21 -1.28 -3.42
CA GLY A 600 -17.62 -0.38 -2.35
C GLY A 600 -19.13 -0.32 -2.16
N ARG A 601 -19.50 0.08 -0.95
CA ARG A 601 -20.87 0.26 -0.50
C ARG A 601 -21.36 1.66 -0.82
N LEU A 602 -22.63 1.79 -1.21
CA LEU A 602 -23.36 3.07 -1.25
C LEU A 602 -24.38 3.10 -0.10
N THR A 603 -24.26 4.05 0.82
CA THR A 603 -25.13 4.18 1.99
C THR A 603 -26.20 5.23 1.76
N THR A 604 -27.44 4.88 2.09
CA THR A 604 -28.62 5.74 1.95
C THR A 604 -29.45 5.69 3.23
N ASP A 605 -30.37 6.64 3.40
CA ASP A 605 -31.34 6.65 4.49
C ASP A 605 -32.71 7.15 4.01
N ALA A 606 -33.72 7.16 4.88
CA ALA A 606 -35.08 7.54 4.52
C ALA A 606 -35.22 9.02 4.10
N THR A 607 -34.30 9.89 4.54
CA THR A 607 -34.24 11.31 4.18
C THR A 607 -33.42 11.52 2.91
N ASN A 608 -32.30 10.81 2.77
CA ASN A 608 -31.32 10.90 1.70
C ASN A 608 -31.48 9.69 0.77
N MET A 609 -32.58 9.68 0.03
CA MET A 609 -33.02 8.55 -0.77
C MET A 609 -32.22 8.42 -2.08
N LEU A 610 -31.88 7.19 -2.45
CA LEU A 610 -31.43 6.86 -3.80
C LEU A 610 -32.62 6.44 -4.65
N THR A 611 -32.84 7.11 -5.78
CA THR A 611 -33.89 6.76 -6.75
C THR A 611 -33.25 6.24 -8.04
N LEU A 612 -33.63 5.04 -8.47
CA LEU A 612 -33.13 4.41 -9.71
C LEU A 612 -34.23 4.35 -10.77
N LEU A 613 -33.96 4.93 -11.96
CA LEU A 613 -34.86 4.84 -13.11
C LEU A 613 -34.63 3.59 -13.97
N ASN A 614 -33.46 2.97 -13.88
CA ASN A 614 -33.14 1.70 -14.53
C ASN A 614 -32.57 0.70 -13.52
N ASP A 615 -32.49 -0.57 -13.91
CA ASP A 615 -31.85 -1.58 -13.08
C ASP A 615 -30.36 -1.28 -12.91
N ALA A 616 -29.87 -1.48 -11.68
CA ALA A 616 -28.44 -1.41 -11.40
C ALA A 616 -27.72 -2.60 -12.06
N THR A 617 -26.44 -2.42 -12.39
CA THR A 617 -25.59 -3.50 -12.89
C THR A 617 -24.42 -3.77 -11.95
N GLY A 618 -23.92 -5.01 -12.01
CA GLY A 618 -22.93 -5.51 -11.05
C GLY A 618 -23.59 -5.91 -9.73
N GLY A 619 -22.96 -5.53 -8.63
CA GLY A 619 -23.39 -5.93 -7.30
C GLY A 619 -22.74 -7.24 -6.83
N SER A 620 -22.23 -7.24 -5.61
CA SER A 620 -21.61 -8.39 -4.95
C SER A 620 -21.52 -8.12 -3.46
N ASP A 621 -21.05 -9.08 -2.66
CA ASP A 621 -20.75 -8.83 -1.25
C ASP A 621 -19.73 -7.68 -1.07
N ASN A 622 -18.96 -7.31 -2.10
CA ASN A 622 -18.05 -6.16 -2.06
C ASN A 622 -18.64 -4.87 -2.64
N SER A 623 -19.84 -4.90 -3.24
CA SER A 623 -20.48 -3.70 -3.79
C SER A 623 -22.00 -3.80 -3.78
N PHE A 624 -22.67 -2.95 -3.00
CA PHE A 624 -24.12 -2.99 -2.80
C PHE A 624 -24.62 -1.65 -2.25
N VAL A 625 -25.94 -1.46 -2.28
CA VAL A 625 -26.58 -0.33 -1.59
C VAL A 625 -27.02 -0.76 -0.19
N ASN A 626 -26.55 -0.07 0.84
CA ASN A 626 -27.02 -0.25 2.20
C ASN A 626 -27.91 0.91 2.63
N GLY A 627 -29.21 0.65 2.62
CA GLY A 627 -30.24 1.60 2.98
C GLY A 627 -31.44 1.45 2.04
N PRO A 628 -32.44 2.32 2.16
CA PRO A 628 -33.58 2.32 1.28
C PRO A 628 -33.21 2.75 -0.16
N VAL A 629 -33.81 2.08 -1.13
CA VAL A 629 -33.71 2.38 -2.57
C VAL A 629 -35.11 2.50 -3.14
N ALA A 630 -35.38 3.58 -3.86
CA ALA A 630 -36.63 3.83 -4.56
C ALA A 630 -36.52 3.47 -6.05
N ARG A 631 -37.55 2.80 -6.58
CA ARG A 631 -37.73 2.48 -7.99
C ARG A 631 -39.15 2.87 -8.40
N VAL A 632 -39.33 3.44 -9.59
CA VAL A 632 -40.64 3.92 -10.08
C VAL A 632 -41.24 2.97 -11.11
N ALA A 633 -42.57 2.81 -11.09
CA ALA A 633 -43.32 2.08 -12.11
C ALA A 633 -44.67 2.76 -12.37
N ALA A 634 -45.15 2.69 -13.62
CA ALA A 634 -46.46 3.23 -14.04
C ALA A 634 -47.42 2.15 -14.59
N GLY A 635 -47.03 0.89 -14.51
CA GLY A 635 -47.76 -0.27 -15.01
C GLY A 635 -47.03 -1.56 -14.63
N PRO A 636 -47.31 -2.69 -15.31
CA PRO A 636 -46.55 -3.93 -15.13
C PRO A 636 -45.05 -3.70 -15.35
N ALA A 637 -44.23 -4.18 -14.43
CA ALA A 637 -42.78 -3.93 -14.40
C ALA A 637 -42.06 -4.95 -13.53
N THR A 638 -40.77 -5.16 -13.77
CA THR A 638 -39.88 -5.88 -12.87
C THR A 638 -38.86 -4.89 -12.32
N LEU A 639 -38.80 -4.75 -11.00
CA LEU A 639 -37.94 -3.79 -10.32
C LEU A 639 -36.89 -4.54 -9.49
N ALA A 640 -35.62 -4.43 -9.86
CA ALA A 640 -34.51 -4.96 -9.08
C ALA A 640 -33.94 -3.90 -8.11
N PHE A 641 -33.69 -4.31 -6.86
CA PHE A 641 -33.11 -3.48 -5.82
C PHE A 641 -31.76 -4.08 -5.39
N PRO A 642 -30.63 -3.41 -5.61
CA PRO A 642 -29.29 -3.94 -5.34
C PRO A 642 -28.90 -3.80 -3.85
N LEU A 643 -29.74 -4.35 -2.98
CA LEU A 643 -29.62 -4.20 -1.53
C LEU A 643 -28.53 -5.09 -0.95
N GLY A 644 -27.89 -4.61 0.11
CA GLY A 644 -27.02 -5.42 0.95
C GLY A 644 -26.76 -4.75 2.28
N ARG A 645 -26.20 -5.47 3.24
CA ARG A 645 -25.77 -4.93 4.53
C ARG A 645 -24.44 -5.53 4.98
N PRO A 646 -23.59 -4.76 5.68
CA PRO A 646 -22.58 -5.35 6.53
C PRO A 646 -23.26 -6.03 7.72
N THR A 647 -22.85 -7.26 7.98
CA THR A 647 -23.19 -8.05 9.17
C THR A 647 -21.98 -8.07 10.10
N SER A 648 -22.12 -8.66 11.29
CA SER A 648 -21.01 -8.84 12.23
C SER A 648 -19.94 -9.82 11.75
N GLN A 649 -20.20 -10.60 10.69
CA GLN A 649 -19.31 -11.64 10.17
C GLN A 649 -18.84 -11.42 8.72
N SER A 650 -19.65 -10.76 7.88
CA SER A 650 -19.38 -10.49 6.46
C SER A 650 -20.24 -9.35 5.93
N THR A 651 -19.99 -8.88 4.72
CA THR A 651 -20.98 -8.18 3.91
C THR A 651 -21.89 -9.19 3.21
N ALA A 652 -23.17 -8.87 3.10
CA ALA A 652 -24.17 -9.72 2.46
C ALA A 652 -24.94 -8.90 1.41
N TYR A 653 -24.65 -9.15 0.14
CA TYR A 653 -25.45 -8.70 -0.99
C TYR A 653 -26.70 -9.58 -1.09
N ARG A 654 -27.86 -8.94 -1.00
CA ARG A 654 -29.17 -9.59 -1.04
C ARG A 654 -30.10 -8.78 -1.93
N PRO A 655 -29.94 -8.90 -3.25
CA PRO A 655 -30.84 -8.21 -4.16
C PRO A 655 -32.27 -8.69 -3.94
N LEU A 656 -33.21 -7.76 -4.02
CA LEU A 656 -34.64 -8.02 -4.00
C LEU A 656 -35.20 -7.72 -5.38
N VAL A 657 -36.09 -8.56 -5.88
CA VAL A 657 -36.81 -8.31 -7.15
C VAL A 657 -38.30 -8.25 -6.88
N LEU A 658 -38.95 -7.15 -7.27
CA LEU A 658 -40.40 -7.00 -7.24
C LEU A 658 -40.94 -7.11 -8.67
N THR A 659 -41.71 -8.15 -8.95
CA THR A 659 -42.40 -8.31 -10.23
C THR A 659 -43.84 -7.86 -10.07
N ILE A 660 -44.24 -6.87 -10.84
CA ILE A 660 -45.56 -6.24 -10.82
C ILE A 660 -46.34 -6.72 -12.03
N THR A 661 -47.45 -7.42 -11.80
CA THR A 661 -48.33 -7.92 -12.87
C THR A 661 -49.52 -6.99 -13.11
N ALA A 662 -49.94 -6.23 -12.10
CA ALA A 662 -50.97 -5.19 -12.23
C ALA A 662 -50.63 -3.99 -11.35
N LEU A 663 -50.78 -2.78 -11.90
CA LEU A 663 -50.61 -1.51 -11.18
C LEU A 663 -51.54 -0.46 -11.79
N THR A 664 -52.37 0.17 -10.97
CA THR A 664 -53.40 1.11 -11.45
C THR A 664 -52.97 2.58 -11.39
N GLN A 665 -51.83 2.90 -10.76
CA GLN A 665 -51.32 4.27 -10.64
C GLN A 665 -49.79 4.31 -10.64
N ALA A 666 -49.20 5.38 -11.19
CA ALA A 666 -47.76 5.61 -11.10
C ALA A 666 -47.31 5.67 -9.64
N THR A 667 -46.33 4.85 -9.28
CA THR A 667 -45.95 4.59 -7.90
C THR A 667 -44.43 4.46 -7.77
N ALA A 668 -43.86 5.09 -6.74
CA ALA A 668 -42.50 4.85 -6.29
C ALA A 668 -42.49 3.75 -5.22
N PHE A 669 -41.84 2.64 -5.50
CA PHE A 669 -41.63 1.53 -4.57
C PHE A 669 -40.28 1.71 -3.88
N THR A 670 -40.27 1.77 -2.55
CA THR A 670 -39.05 1.82 -1.75
C THR A 670 -38.82 0.49 -1.06
N ALA A 671 -37.67 -0.13 -1.33
CA ALA A 671 -37.25 -1.36 -0.66
C ALA A 671 -36.06 -1.10 0.27
N VAL A 672 -36.06 -1.74 1.44
CA VAL A 672 -34.94 -1.70 2.38
C VAL A 672 -34.73 -3.07 3.03
N GLN A 673 -33.47 -3.48 3.12
CA GLN A 673 -33.05 -4.66 3.87
C GLN A 673 -32.75 -4.25 5.32
N THR A 674 -33.24 -5.05 6.28
CA THR A 674 -32.96 -4.89 7.70
C THR A 674 -32.33 -6.17 8.24
N GLU A 675 -31.20 -6.01 8.94
CA GLU A 675 -30.50 -7.06 9.67
C GLU A 675 -30.70 -6.86 11.18
N GLY A 676 -30.74 -7.94 11.93
CA GLY A 676 -30.78 -7.95 13.39
C GLY A 676 -31.84 -8.91 13.91
N SER A 677 -31.65 -9.40 15.13
CA SER A 677 -32.63 -10.26 15.78
C SER A 677 -33.92 -9.48 16.03
N PHE A 678 -35.03 -9.96 15.48
CA PHE A 678 -36.36 -9.41 15.78
C PHE A 678 -37.30 -10.51 16.25
N GLU A 679 -38.15 -10.18 17.23
CA GLU A 679 -39.25 -11.04 17.59
C GLU A 679 -40.30 -10.99 16.46
N PRO A 680 -40.63 -12.13 15.85
CA PRO A 680 -41.52 -12.13 14.71
C PRO A 680 -42.96 -11.73 15.09
N GLY A 681 -43.32 -11.80 16.37
CA GLY A 681 -44.70 -11.62 16.81
C GLY A 681 -45.57 -12.82 16.44
N LEU A 682 -46.87 -12.61 16.22
CA LEU A 682 -47.83 -13.66 15.89
C LEU A 682 -47.55 -14.26 14.50
N LEU A 683 -47.35 -15.59 14.45
CA LEU A 683 -47.39 -16.37 13.21
C LEU A 683 -48.83 -16.84 12.99
N THR A 684 -49.38 -16.62 11.80
CA THR A 684 -50.75 -17.02 11.46
C THR A 684 -50.77 -18.10 10.38
N GLY A 685 -51.85 -18.88 10.35
CA GLY A 685 -52.05 -19.95 9.37
C GLY A 685 -51.09 -21.14 9.55
N ASP A 686 -50.47 -21.56 8.44
CA ASP A 686 -49.59 -22.74 8.36
C ASP A 686 -48.11 -22.44 8.65
N LEU A 687 -47.74 -21.17 8.83
CA LEU A 687 -46.38 -20.81 9.20
C LEU A 687 -45.99 -21.40 10.55
N ARG A 688 -44.78 -21.93 10.62
CA ARG A 688 -44.17 -22.48 11.84
C ARG A 688 -42.90 -21.72 12.24
N ARG A 689 -42.18 -21.17 11.26
CA ARG A 689 -40.93 -20.42 11.45
C ARG A 689 -40.81 -19.27 10.45
N VAL A 690 -40.12 -18.21 10.83
CA VAL A 690 -39.71 -17.10 9.96
C VAL A 690 -38.27 -16.71 10.28
N ASN A 691 -37.51 -16.27 9.28
CA ASN A 691 -36.15 -15.77 9.48
C ASN A 691 -36.18 -14.58 10.44
N ARG A 692 -35.50 -14.72 11.59
CA ARG A 692 -35.44 -13.71 12.66
C ARG A 692 -34.27 -12.74 12.52
N VAL A 693 -33.39 -12.96 11.54
CA VAL A 693 -32.17 -12.16 11.32
C VAL A 693 -32.40 -11.12 10.25
N ARG A 694 -33.13 -11.48 9.18
CA ARG A 694 -33.25 -10.68 7.97
C ARG A 694 -34.69 -10.57 7.50
N HIS A 695 -35.10 -9.34 7.23
CA HIS A 695 -36.34 -9.07 6.51
C HIS A 695 -36.18 -7.85 5.59
N PHE A 696 -37.03 -7.79 4.58
CA PHE A 696 -37.09 -6.71 3.60
C PHE A 696 -38.41 -5.98 3.74
N ALA A 697 -38.40 -4.66 3.83
CA ALA A 697 -39.62 -3.87 3.77
C ALA A 697 -39.77 -3.28 2.39
N ILE A 698 -40.97 -3.40 1.80
CA ILE A 698 -41.36 -2.71 0.58
C ILE A 698 -42.53 -1.79 0.92
N SER A 699 -42.40 -0.52 0.57
CA SER A 699 -43.42 0.52 0.71
C SER A 699 -43.67 1.20 -0.63
N ALA A 700 -44.82 1.87 -0.77
CA ALA A 700 -45.24 2.53 -1.99
C ALA A 700 -45.67 3.97 -1.68
N GLU A 701 -45.26 4.90 -2.54
CA GLU A 701 -45.69 6.29 -2.54
C GLU A 701 -46.17 6.69 -3.95
N PRO A 702 -47.43 7.17 -4.12
CA PRO A 702 -48.46 7.26 -3.10
C PRO A 702 -48.94 5.89 -2.61
N SER A 703 -49.56 5.86 -1.43
CA SER A 703 -50.14 4.64 -0.87
C SER A 703 -51.15 3.99 -1.85
N LEU A 704 -51.12 2.67 -1.94
CA LEU A 704 -51.93 1.89 -2.89
C LEU A 704 -53.26 1.47 -2.26
N ALA A 705 -54.37 1.66 -2.98
CA ALA A 705 -55.68 1.15 -2.59
C ALA A 705 -55.75 -0.39 -2.70
N PRO A 706 -56.64 -1.07 -1.97
CA PRO A 706 -56.88 -2.51 -2.15
C PRO A 706 -57.17 -2.86 -3.62
N GLY A 707 -56.45 -3.85 -4.17
CA GLY A 707 -56.58 -4.27 -5.57
C GLY A 707 -55.82 -3.40 -6.58
N ALA A 708 -55.21 -2.27 -6.16
CA ALA A 708 -54.40 -1.42 -7.05
C ALA A 708 -53.06 -2.03 -7.47
N PHE A 709 -52.65 -3.13 -6.81
CA PHE A 709 -51.39 -3.82 -7.04
C PHE A 709 -51.58 -5.34 -7.02
N ALA A 710 -50.90 -6.02 -7.95
CA ALA A 710 -50.66 -7.46 -7.89
C ALA A 710 -49.23 -7.76 -8.38
N GLY A 711 -48.58 -8.75 -7.78
CA GLY A 711 -47.21 -9.10 -8.12
C GLY A 711 -46.63 -10.27 -7.33
N THR A 712 -45.32 -10.46 -7.45
CA THR A 712 -44.52 -11.40 -6.64
C THR A 712 -43.24 -10.70 -6.17
N VAL A 713 -42.64 -11.21 -5.10
CA VAL A 713 -41.33 -10.76 -4.62
C VAL A 713 -40.35 -11.93 -4.61
N ALA A 714 -39.15 -11.73 -5.13
CA ALA A 714 -38.05 -12.68 -5.02
C ALA A 714 -37.02 -12.19 -3.99
N LEU A 715 -36.73 -13.04 -3.02
CA LEU A 715 -35.75 -12.79 -1.97
C LEU A 715 -34.50 -13.63 -2.21
N ALA A 716 -33.36 -12.98 -2.37
CA ALA A 716 -32.07 -13.65 -2.38
C ALA A 716 -31.74 -14.21 -0.99
N PHE A 717 -31.05 -15.34 -0.97
CA PHE A 717 -30.49 -15.97 0.22
C PHE A 717 -29.07 -16.46 -0.03
N GLY A 718 -28.28 -16.52 1.03
CA GLY A 718 -26.90 -17.02 1.04
C GLY A 718 -26.69 -18.07 2.12
N PRO A 719 -25.46 -18.56 2.32
CA PRO A 719 -25.18 -19.63 3.28
C PRO A 719 -25.51 -19.24 4.73
N ASP A 720 -25.42 -17.95 5.07
CA ASP A 720 -25.83 -17.40 6.38
C ASP A 720 -27.34 -17.38 6.61
N ASP A 721 -28.16 -17.56 5.57
CA ASP A 721 -29.61 -17.75 5.70
C ASP A 721 -29.99 -19.21 6.00
N GLN A 722 -28.99 -20.10 6.04
CA GLN A 722 -29.11 -21.52 6.43
C GLN A 722 -30.10 -22.34 5.61
N VAL A 723 -30.34 -21.94 4.36
CA VAL A 723 -31.14 -22.72 3.41
C VAL A 723 -30.32 -23.92 2.94
N ASN A 724 -30.74 -25.13 3.36
CA ASN A 724 -30.08 -26.40 3.00
C ASN A 724 -30.92 -27.28 2.05
N ASN A 725 -32.17 -26.89 1.77
CA ASN A 725 -33.02 -27.55 0.78
C ASN A 725 -33.92 -26.49 0.09
N PRO A 726 -33.39 -25.78 -0.93
CA PRO A 726 -34.13 -24.72 -1.62
C PRO A 726 -35.34 -25.24 -2.42
N GLU A 727 -35.42 -26.55 -2.66
CA GLU A 727 -36.54 -27.19 -3.38
C GLU A 727 -37.70 -27.60 -2.46
N ALA A 728 -37.49 -27.59 -1.14
CA ALA A 728 -38.51 -27.97 -0.17
C ALA A 728 -39.80 -27.15 -0.37
N SER A 729 -40.94 -27.84 -0.55
CA SER A 729 -42.25 -27.18 -0.65
C SER A 729 -42.61 -26.40 0.61
N ALA A 730 -42.05 -26.79 1.75
CA ALA A 730 -42.22 -26.10 3.02
C ALA A 730 -41.40 -24.80 3.16
N LEU A 731 -40.45 -24.50 2.26
CA LEU A 731 -39.72 -23.23 2.22
C LEU A 731 -40.56 -22.20 1.46
N VAL A 732 -41.03 -21.17 2.15
CA VAL A 732 -41.96 -20.17 1.63
C VAL A 732 -41.48 -18.74 1.90
N VAL A 733 -42.10 -17.77 1.23
CA VAL A 733 -41.96 -16.36 1.60
C VAL A 733 -43.11 -16.01 2.55
N ALA A 734 -42.80 -15.36 3.67
CA ALA A 734 -43.79 -14.80 4.58
C ALA A 734 -43.92 -13.29 4.36
N ARG A 735 -45.13 -12.77 4.57
CA ARG A 735 -45.43 -11.33 4.56
C ARG A 735 -45.96 -10.90 5.93
N ASN A 736 -45.56 -9.73 6.38
CA ASN A 736 -46.13 -9.04 7.54
C ASN A 736 -46.68 -7.66 7.12
N ASN A 737 -47.97 -7.46 7.37
CA ASN A 737 -48.74 -6.26 7.05
C ASN A 737 -49.04 -5.37 8.28
N GLY A 738 -48.40 -5.65 9.41
CA GLY A 738 -48.66 -5.00 10.71
C GLY A 738 -49.48 -5.85 11.68
N SER A 739 -50.13 -6.93 11.24
CA SER A 739 -50.98 -7.79 12.10
C SER A 739 -50.35 -9.16 12.45
N GLY A 740 -49.15 -9.45 11.95
CA GLY A 740 -48.46 -10.74 12.11
C GLY A 740 -47.86 -11.23 10.80
N TRP A 741 -47.13 -12.35 10.84
CA TRP A 741 -46.58 -13.00 9.65
C TRP A 741 -47.51 -14.09 9.15
N SER A 742 -47.82 -14.05 7.86
CA SER A 742 -48.58 -15.07 7.13
C SER A 742 -47.81 -15.53 5.88
N SER A 743 -47.96 -16.79 5.48
CA SER A 743 -47.38 -17.30 4.24
C SER A 743 -47.99 -16.59 3.03
N VAL A 744 -47.16 -16.15 2.09
CA VAL A 744 -47.60 -15.77 0.73
C VAL A 744 -47.23 -16.85 -0.29
N GLY A 745 -46.94 -18.06 0.19
CA GLY A 745 -46.53 -19.20 -0.63
C GLY A 745 -45.16 -19.03 -1.28
N ARG A 746 -44.93 -19.83 -2.31
CA ARG A 746 -43.70 -19.85 -3.11
C ARG A 746 -44.02 -20.02 -4.60
N GLY A 747 -43.11 -19.54 -5.45
CA GLY A 747 -43.05 -19.76 -6.88
C GLY A 747 -41.72 -20.42 -7.25
N GLY A 748 -40.99 -19.85 -8.21
CA GLY A 748 -39.67 -20.34 -8.61
C GLY A 748 -38.60 -20.19 -7.51
N SER A 749 -37.73 -21.18 -7.40
CA SER A 749 -36.58 -21.23 -6.49
C SER A 749 -35.30 -21.49 -7.28
N THR A 750 -34.15 -21.01 -6.78
CA THR A 750 -32.83 -21.31 -7.34
C THR A 750 -31.86 -21.73 -6.23
N GLY A 751 -30.75 -22.37 -6.60
CA GLY A 751 -29.73 -22.88 -5.68
C GLY A 751 -29.74 -24.41 -5.62
N THR A 752 -28.56 -25.02 -5.62
CA THR A 752 -28.42 -26.49 -5.65
C THR A 752 -27.77 -26.97 -4.36
N ALA A 753 -28.55 -27.54 -3.45
CA ALA A 753 -28.03 -28.08 -2.21
C ALA A 753 -27.28 -29.40 -2.42
N THR A 754 -26.10 -29.50 -1.81
CA THR A 754 -25.42 -30.78 -1.57
C THR A 754 -25.68 -31.17 -0.11
N ALA A 755 -25.83 -32.46 0.17
CA ALA A 755 -26.13 -32.94 1.53
C ALA A 755 -25.17 -32.35 2.57
N GLY A 756 -25.71 -31.69 3.59
CA GLY A 756 -24.93 -31.06 4.67
C GLY A 756 -24.45 -29.63 4.41
N SER A 757 -24.81 -28.99 3.29
CA SER A 757 -24.37 -27.63 2.95
C SER A 757 -25.52 -26.62 2.90
N TYR A 758 -25.24 -25.38 3.34
CA TYR A 758 -26.09 -24.21 3.10
C TYR A 758 -25.72 -23.54 1.77
N VAL A 759 -26.72 -23.07 1.04
CA VAL A 759 -26.52 -22.59 -0.34
C VAL A 759 -27.00 -21.17 -0.55
N SER A 760 -26.47 -20.53 -1.60
CA SER A 760 -26.99 -19.28 -2.12
C SER A 760 -28.03 -19.53 -3.21
N GLY A 761 -29.03 -18.66 -3.29
CA GLY A 761 -30.11 -18.77 -4.26
C GLY A 761 -31.12 -17.63 -4.12
N SER A 762 -32.29 -17.81 -4.73
CA SER A 762 -33.41 -16.87 -4.63
C SER A 762 -34.71 -17.63 -4.55
N LEU A 763 -35.63 -17.17 -3.71
CA LEU A 763 -36.99 -17.71 -3.59
C LEU A 763 -38.00 -16.64 -4.00
N THR A 764 -38.79 -16.95 -5.03
CA THR A 764 -39.94 -16.14 -5.43
C THR A 764 -41.16 -16.49 -4.58
N SER A 765 -41.92 -15.50 -4.13
CA SER A 765 -43.20 -15.69 -3.45
C SER A 765 -44.28 -16.25 -4.38
N GLY A 766 -45.39 -16.72 -3.82
CA GLY A 766 -46.64 -16.80 -4.58
C GLY A 766 -47.18 -15.40 -4.92
N PRO A 767 -48.26 -15.31 -5.73
CA PRO A 767 -48.91 -14.05 -6.05
C PRO A 767 -49.40 -13.31 -4.80
N MET A 768 -49.19 -12.00 -4.76
CA MET A 768 -49.58 -11.14 -3.65
C MET A 768 -50.22 -9.84 -4.16
N THR A 769 -51.19 -9.31 -3.41
CA THR A 769 -51.94 -8.08 -3.72
C THR A 769 -51.64 -6.93 -2.78
N GLY A 770 -50.65 -7.08 -1.90
CA GLY A 770 -50.25 -6.02 -0.98
C GLY A 770 -48.80 -6.12 -0.55
N LEU A 771 -48.26 -4.99 -0.10
CA LEU A 771 -46.87 -4.81 0.31
C LEU A 771 -46.69 -4.91 1.84
N GLY A 772 -45.47 -4.83 2.33
CA GLY A 772 -45.17 -4.95 3.75
C GLY A 772 -43.75 -5.40 3.99
N ARG A 773 -43.53 -6.11 5.10
CA ARG A 773 -42.26 -6.79 5.36
C ARG A 773 -42.30 -8.21 4.82
N PHE A 774 -41.19 -8.67 4.27
CA PHE A 774 -41.02 -9.99 3.67
C PHE A 774 -39.79 -10.68 4.24
N ALA A 775 -39.89 -11.98 4.48
CA ALA A 775 -38.81 -12.80 4.99
C ALA A 775 -38.96 -14.24 4.50
N LEU A 776 -37.85 -14.99 4.46
CA LEU A 776 -37.89 -16.44 4.28
C LEU A 776 -38.56 -17.08 5.50
N ALA A 777 -39.35 -18.12 5.26
CA ALA A 777 -40.13 -18.78 6.28
C ALA A 777 -40.32 -20.26 5.98
N SER A 778 -40.85 -21.01 6.96
CA SER A 778 -41.14 -22.42 6.79
C SER A 778 -42.47 -22.81 7.39
N THR A 779 -43.20 -23.67 6.67
CA THR A 779 -44.45 -24.32 7.10
C THR A 779 -44.21 -25.70 7.73
N ASP A 780 -42.97 -26.21 7.71
CA ASP A 780 -42.63 -27.51 8.28
C ASP A 780 -42.73 -27.46 9.81
N ALA A 781 -43.46 -28.43 10.36
CA ALA A 781 -43.63 -28.63 11.80
C ALA A 781 -42.42 -29.33 12.46
N SER A 782 -41.57 -29.98 11.67
CA SER A 782 -40.34 -30.60 12.15
C SER A 782 -39.27 -29.55 12.44
N ILE A 783 -38.72 -29.58 13.66
CA ILE A 783 -37.53 -28.81 14.00
C ILE A 783 -36.25 -29.43 13.43
N SER A 784 -36.28 -30.69 12.96
CA SER A 784 -35.07 -31.45 12.57
C SER A 784 -34.55 -31.15 11.16
N GLN A 785 -35.34 -30.51 10.31
CA GLN A 785 -34.87 -29.97 9.04
C GLN A 785 -35.21 -28.48 9.02
N ASN A 786 -34.18 -27.69 8.71
CA ASN A 786 -34.09 -26.23 8.88
C ASN A 786 -33.73 -25.81 10.32
N PRO A 787 -32.49 -26.06 10.78
CA PRO A 787 -31.99 -25.32 11.93
C PRO A 787 -32.01 -23.85 11.51
N LEU A 788 -32.91 -23.07 12.10
CA LEU A 788 -32.51 -21.70 12.38
C LEU A 788 -31.35 -21.83 13.39
N PRO A 789 -30.32 -20.98 13.27
CA PRO A 789 -29.10 -21.17 14.04
C PRO A 789 -29.41 -21.25 15.54
N VAL A 790 -28.55 -21.94 16.30
CA VAL A 790 -28.39 -21.54 17.71
C VAL A 790 -28.04 -20.07 17.70
N SER A 791 -29.01 -19.26 18.16
CA SER A 791 -28.87 -17.83 18.14
C SER A 791 -28.04 -17.44 19.34
N LEU A 792 -26.74 -17.25 19.11
CA LEU A 792 -25.88 -16.49 20.00
C LEU A 792 -26.40 -15.05 20.01
N THR A 793 -27.02 -14.66 21.13
CA THR A 793 -27.42 -13.26 21.32
C THR A 793 -26.23 -12.40 21.72
N LYS A 794 -25.19 -13.02 22.30
CA LYS A 794 -23.95 -12.36 22.66
C LYS A 794 -22.80 -13.35 22.66
N PHE A 795 -21.66 -12.92 22.13
CA PHE A 795 -20.35 -13.50 22.39
C PHE A 795 -19.35 -12.37 22.49
N ASP A 796 -18.65 -12.30 23.61
CA ASP A 796 -17.72 -11.22 23.89
C ASP A 796 -16.62 -11.70 24.86
N ALA A 797 -15.53 -10.95 24.90
CA ALA A 797 -14.40 -11.24 25.78
C ALA A 797 -13.85 -9.93 26.32
N GLN A 798 -13.65 -9.88 27.64
CA GLN A 798 -13.18 -8.69 28.34
C GLN A 798 -11.92 -9.02 29.13
N ARG A 799 -10.91 -8.16 29.01
CA ARG A 799 -9.71 -8.26 29.84
C ARG A 799 -10.01 -7.81 31.27
N LEU A 800 -9.67 -8.65 32.24
CA LEU A 800 -9.74 -8.40 33.68
C LEU A 800 -8.34 -8.50 34.31
N ALA A 801 -8.19 -8.10 35.57
CA ALA A 801 -6.91 -8.18 36.29
C ALA A 801 -6.37 -9.62 36.42
N SER A 802 -7.25 -10.61 36.43
CA SER A 802 -6.93 -12.04 36.56
C SER A 802 -6.75 -12.78 35.23
N GLY A 803 -7.00 -12.14 34.08
CA GLY A 803 -7.01 -12.82 32.79
C GLY A 803 -7.97 -12.20 31.77
N VAL A 804 -8.53 -13.00 30.86
CA VAL A 804 -9.60 -12.59 29.95
C VAL A 804 -10.87 -13.37 30.28
N GLN A 805 -11.92 -12.67 30.67
CA GLN A 805 -13.24 -13.26 30.83
C GLN A 805 -13.93 -13.36 29.48
N VAL A 806 -14.17 -14.58 29.02
CA VAL A 806 -14.98 -14.87 27.84
C VAL A 806 -16.40 -15.18 28.30
N TYR A 807 -17.41 -14.63 27.65
CA TYR A 807 -18.80 -14.85 28.03
C TYR A 807 -19.74 -14.83 26.82
N TRP A 808 -20.79 -15.63 26.89
CA TRP A 808 -21.81 -15.71 25.85
C TRP A 808 -23.18 -16.06 26.37
N ILE A 809 -24.17 -15.76 25.53
CA ILE A 809 -25.58 -16.04 25.79
C ILE A 809 -26.17 -16.72 24.57
N THR A 810 -26.76 -17.89 24.77
CA THR A 810 -27.61 -18.54 23.77
C THR A 810 -29.05 -18.14 24.03
N ALA A 811 -29.83 -17.85 22.98
CA ALA A 811 -31.29 -17.70 23.10
C ALA A 811 -32.01 -19.05 23.01
N THR A 812 -31.52 -19.94 22.16
CA THR A 812 -31.98 -21.32 22.00
C THR A 812 -30.81 -22.22 21.64
N GLU A 813 -30.76 -23.42 22.19
CA GLU A 813 -29.82 -24.47 21.82
C GLU A 813 -30.57 -25.60 21.13
N GLN A 814 -30.11 -26.01 19.95
CA GLN A 814 -30.71 -27.14 19.25
C GLN A 814 -29.61 -28.13 18.89
N ALA A 815 -29.76 -29.36 19.37
CA ALA A 815 -28.81 -30.45 19.21
C ALA A 815 -27.35 -30.07 19.57
N ASN A 816 -27.15 -29.11 20.48
CA ASN A 816 -25.84 -28.58 20.84
C ASN A 816 -25.12 -29.51 21.82
N ALA A 817 -24.03 -30.14 21.39
CA ALA A 817 -23.23 -31.01 22.25
C ALA A 817 -22.29 -30.21 23.15
N GLN A 818 -21.54 -29.26 22.58
CA GLN A 818 -20.52 -28.51 23.32
C GLN A 818 -20.14 -27.18 22.66
N PHE A 819 -19.60 -26.28 23.46
CA PHE A 819 -18.91 -25.06 23.04
C PHE A 819 -17.41 -25.21 23.27
N GLU A 820 -16.63 -25.06 22.21
CA GLU A 820 -15.17 -24.98 22.28
C GLU A 820 -14.75 -23.51 22.19
N VAL A 821 -14.23 -22.95 23.27
CA VAL A 821 -13.62 -21.61 23.28
C VAL A 821 -12.27 -21.72 22.59
N GLN A 822 -12.08 -20.98 21.50
CA GLN A 822 -10.83 -20.96 20.75
C GLN A 822 -10.13 -19.60 20.86
N ARG A 823 -8.81 -19.63 21.04
CA ARG A 823 -7.94 -18.45 21.15
C ARG A 823 -6.87 -18.46 20.08
N ARG A 824 -6.48 -17.27 19.60
CA ARG A 824 -5.21 -17.04 18.88
C ARG A 824 -4.57 -15.71 19.25
N THR A 825 -3.27 -15.60 18.97
CA THR A 825 -2.54 -14.32 18.91
C THR A 825 -2.65 -13.70 17.51
N ALA A 826 -2.20 -12.45 17.33
CA ALA A 826 -2.30 -11.72 16.05
C ALA A 826 -1.79 -12.51 14.83
N ASN A 827 -0.71 -13.27 15.00
CA ASN A 827 -0.05 -14.06 13.95
C ASN A 827 -0.21 -15.59 14.14
N GLY A 828 -1.01 -16.03 15.12
CA GLY A 828 -1.21 -17.45 15.43
C GLY A 828 -2.46 -18.06 14.79
N GLN A 829 -2.57 -19.39 14.87
CA GLN A 829 -3.80 -20.14 14.52
C GLN A 829 -4.73 -20.26 15.73
N PHE A 830 -6.04 -20.40 15.50
CA PHE A 830 -7.02 -20.64 16.57
C PHE A 830 -6.83 -22.04 17.15
N ALA A 831 -6.56 -22.11 18.45
CA ALA A 831 -6.50 -23.35 19.23
C ALA A 831 -7.62 -23.37 20.28
N THR A 832 -8.21 -24.55 20.52
CA THR A 832 -9.21 -24.72 21.58
C THR A 832 -8.53 -24.59 22.95
N VAL A 833 -8.98 -23.64 23.75
CA VAL A 833 -8.47 -23.34 25.11
C VAL A 833 -9.42 -23.76 26.21
N ALA A 834 -10.70 -23.99 25.90
CA ALA A 834 -11.66 -24.59 26.81
C ALA A 834 -12.79 -25.29 26.04
N THR A 835 -13.42 -26.26 26.69
CA THR A 835 -14.63 -26.93 26.20
C THR A 835 -15.67 -26.93 27.32
N LEU A 836 -16.88 -26.45 27.03
CA LEU A 836 -18.01 -26.43 27.94
C LEU A 836 -19.18 -27.19 27.32
N ALA A 837 -19.88 -28.00 28.11
CA ALA A 837 -21.04 -28.74 27.63
C ALA A 837 -22.19 -27.78 27.26
N GLY A 838 -22.86 -28.07 26.13
CA GLY A 838 -24.15 -27.47 25.78
C GLY A 838 -25.30 -28.10 26.55
N GLN A 839 -26.50 -27.53 26.45
CA GLN A 839 -27.72 -28.11 27.03
C GLN A 839 -28.41 -29.12 26.11
N GLY A 840 -27.81 -29.51 24.98
CA GLY A 840 -28.44 -30.37 23.99
C GLY A 840 -29.58 -29.64 23.26
N ASN A 841 -30.77 -29.63 23.85
CA ASN A 841 -31.94 -28.90 23.35
C ASN A 841 -32.46 -27.96 24.46
N SER A 842 -32.43 -26.66 24.22
CA SER A 842 -33.02 -25.67 25.12
C SER A 842 -33.72 -24.56 24.33
N ALA A 843 -34.93 -24.23 24.73
CA ALA A 843 -35.67 -23.05 24.23
C ALA A 843 -35.54 -21.84 25.18
N VAL A 844 -34.77 -21.99 26.27
CA VAL A 844 -34.54 -20.95 27.28
C VAL A 844 -33.13 -20.40 27.11
N ALA A 845 -32.98 -19.09 27.32
CA ALA A 845 -31.67 -18.47 27.21
C ALA A 845 -30.73 -18.97 28.31
N HIS A 846 -29.50 -19.34 27.94
CA HIS A 846 -28.48 -19.77 28.88
C HIS A 846 -27.25 -18.86 28.80
N ASN A 847 -26.74 -18.51 29.97
CA ASN A 847 -25.56 -17.67 30.12
C ASN A 847 -24.35 -18.53 30.46
N TYR A 848 -23.27 -18.30 29.73
CA TYR A 848 -22.03 -19.00 29.90
C TYR A 848 -20.90 -17.99 30.14
N THR A 849 -19.99 -18.36 31.03
CA THR A 849 -18.76 -17.60 31.24
C THR A 849 -17.61 -18.55 31.49
N TRP A 850 -16.44 -18.15 31.01
CA TRP A 850 -15.19 -18.85 31.22
C TRP A 850 -14.04 -17.85 31.36
N MET A 851 -13.09 -18.12 32.25
CA MET A 851 -11.93 -17.26 32.49
C MET A 851 -10.68 -17.87 31.86
N ASP A 852 -10.06 -17.13 30.94
CA ASP A 852 -8.73 -17.43 30.44
C ASP A 852 -7.69 -16.76 31.33
N GLU A 853 -6.94 -17.52 32.13
CA GLU A 853 -5.92 -16.98 33.04
C GLU A 853 -4.62 -16.51 32.34
N THR A 854 -4.62 -16.51 31.00
CA THR A 854 -3.45 -16.14 30.20
C THR A 854 -3.08 -14.67 30.36
N ARG A 855 -1.82 -14.42 30.77
CA ARG A 855 -1.25 -13.08 30.99
C ARG A 855 -0.51 -12.49 29.78
N GLU A 856 -0.72 -13.04 28.59
CA GLU A 856 -0.06 -12.59 27.36
C GLU A 856 -0.39 -11.11 27.06
N SER A 857 0.67 -10.32 26.79
CA SER A 857 0.60 -8.86 26.61
C SER A 857 0.29 -8.42 25.17
N GLY A 858 -0.19 -9.32 24.32
CA GLY A 858 -0.58 -9.05 22.93
C GLY A 858 -2.09 -9.01 22.72
N THR A 859 -2.55 -8.52 21.58
CA THR A 859 -3.95 -8.65 21.19
C THR A 859 -4.32 -10.12 21.05
N LEU A 860 -5.33 -10.53 21.81
CA LEU A 860 -5.87 -11.87 21.82
C LEU A 860 -7.21 -11.86 21.08
N TYR A 861 -7.46 -12.93 20.33
CA TYR A 861 -8.68 -13.10 19.56
C TYR A 861 -9.36 -14.36 20.06
N TYR A 862 -10.61 -14.24 20.47
CA TYR A 862 -11.43 -15.36 20.94
C TYR A 862 -12.58 -15.61 19.98
N ARG A 863 -12.98 -16.88 19.81
CA ARG A 863 -14.24 -17.27 19.16
C ARG A 863 -14.78 -18.53 19.82
N LEU A 864 -16.07 -18.78 19.69
CA LEU A 864 -16.66 -20.09 19.98
C LEU A 864 -16.69 -20.92 18.71
N ARG A 865 -16.32 -22.19 18.85
CA ARG A 865 -16.70 -23.26 17.94
C ARG A 865 -17.79 -24.06 18.64
N GLN A 866 -19.01 -23.87 18.21
CA GLN A 866 -20.15 -24.63 18.69
C GLN A 866 -20.23 -25.95 17.91
N VAL A 867 -20.38 -27.07 18.61
CA VAL A 867 -20.41 -28.41 18.02
C VAL A 867 -21.73 -29.08 18.36
N ASP A 868 -22.44 -29.57 17.35
CA ASP A 868 -23.69 -30.31 17.54
C ASP A 868 -23.44 -31.80 17.87
N VAL A 869 -24.49 -32.53 18.24
CA VAL A 869 -24.43 -33.99 18.55
C VAL A 869 -24.00 -34.87 17.38
N THR A 870 -23.98 -34.33 16.15
CA THR A 870 -23.51 -35.02 14.95
C THR A 870 -22.04 -34.72 14.63
N GLY A 871 -21.42 -33.81 15.38
CA GLY A 871 -20.03 -33.34 15.19
C GLY A 871 -19.90 -32.14 14.24
N THR A 872 -21.00 -31.61 13.71
CA THR A 872 -21.00 -30.42 12.84
C THR A 872 -20.71 -29.18 13.67
N ALA A 873 -19.85 -28.30 13.15
CA ALA A 873 -19.41 -27.13 13.88
C ALA A 873 -19.79 -25.80 13.22
N THR A 874 -20.25 -24.84 14.02
CA THR A 874 -20.50 -23.44 13.65
C THR A 874 -19.66 -22.52 14.53
N PHE A 875 -19.27 -21.35 14.01
CA PHE A 875 -18.40 -20.42 14.75
C PHE A 875 -19.12 -19.12 15.10
N SER A 876 -18.80 -18.55 16.26
CA SER A 876 -19.23 -17.19 16.62
C SER A 876 -18.41 -16.13 15.87
N ALA A 877 -18.81 -14.86 16.01
CA ALA A 877 -17.93 -13.73 15.73
C ALA A 877 -16.65 -13.82 16.59
N VAL A 878 -15.57 -13.17 16.13
CA VAL A 878 -14.32 -13.10 16.87
C VAL A 878 -14.38 -11.91 17.84
N ALA A 879 -14.29 -12.18 19.14
CA ALA A 879 -14.09 -11.15 20.15
C ALA A 879 -12.62 -10.76 20.17
N VAL A 880 -12.33 -9.48 19.94
CA VAL A 880 -10.97 -8.94 19.96
C VAL A 880 -10.72 -8.35 21.34
N VAL A 881 -9.78 -8.93 22.06
CA VAL A 881 -9.30 -8.39 23.31
C VAL A 881 -7.98 -7.73 23.02
N SER A 882 -7.99 -6.40 22.90
CA SER A 882 -6.77 -5.61 22.77
C SER A 882 -5.72 -6.12 23.76
N GLY A 883 -4.46 -6.17 23.30
CA GLY A 883 -3.34 -6.31 24.22
C GLY A 883 -3.48 -5.22 25.28
N ALA A 884 -2.93 -5.43 26.47
CA ALA A 884 -2.89 -4.36 27.47
C ALA A 884 -2.20 -3.13 26.83
N THR A 885 -3.01 -2.21 26.32
CA THR A 885 -2.56 -0.96 25.73
C THR A 885 -2.29 -0.03 26.90
N ASP A 886 -1.05 0.39 26.95
CA ASP A 886 -0.45 1.33 27.88
C ASP A 886 -0.24 0.78 29.31
N LEU A 887 0.98 0.31 29.53
CA LEU A 887 1.50 0.03 30.87
C LEU A 887 1.51 1.29 31.76
N ALA A 888 1.42 2.50 31.19
CA ALA A 888 1.35 3.76 31.93
C ALA A 888 0.67 4.88 31.10
N ILE A 889 -0.39 5.51 31.63
CA ILE A 889 -0.89 6.80 31.12
C ILE A 889 -0.13 7.91 31.84
N VAL A 890 0.51 8.83 31.10
CA VAL A 890 1.36 9.88 31.67
C VAL A 890 0.85 11.26 31.21
N TYR A 891 0.42 12.10 32.15
CA TYR A 891 -0.15 13.43 31.86
C TYR A 891 0.01 14.41 33.04
N PRO A 892 -0.09 15.74 32.84
CA PRO A 892 -0.13 16.40 31.55
C PRO A 892 1.24 16.32 30.84
N ASN A 893 1.22 16.33 29.51
CA ASN A 893 2.41 16.54 28.69
C ASN A 893 2.04 17.59 27.64
N PRO A 894 2.62 18.82 27.68
CA PRO A 894 3.71 19.28 28.55
C PRO A 894 3.37 19.39 30.05
N VAL A 895 4.38 19.32 30.92
CA VAL A 895 4.27 19.37 32.39
C VAL A 895 5.03 20.55 32.98
N GLN A 896 4.45 21.19 34.01
CA GLN A 896 5.14 22.19 34.82
C GLN A 896 5.78 21.53 36.05
N ASP A 897 5.00 21.13 37.06
CA ASP A 897 5.59 20.68 38.33
C ASP A 897 5.44 19.19 38.62
N GLN A 898 4.39 18.55 38.10
CA GLN A 898 4.03 17.18 38.47
C GLN A 898 3.41 16.38 37.32
N LEU A 899 3.96 15.20 37.05
CA LEU A 899 3.40 14.19 36.17
C LEU A 899 2.50 13.23 36.95
N THR A 900 1.32 12.97 36.41
CA THR A 900 0.41 11.91 36.83
C THR A 900 0.69 10.68 35.99
N ILE A 901 1.05 9.58 36.64
CA ILE A 901 1.37 8.30 36.03
C ILE A 901 0.33 7.28 36.49
N GLN A 902 -0.50 6.77 35.59
CA GLN A 902 -1.48 5.73 35.89
C GLN A 902 -1.03 4.38 35.36
N VAL A 903 -0.78 3.43 36.25
CA VAL A 903 -0.26 2.09 35.91
C VAL A 903 -1.19 0.99 36.46
N PRO A 904 -1.33 -0.14 35.76
CA PRO A 904 -2.16 -1.25 36.25
C PRO A 904 -1.49 -2.07 37.37
N ALA A 905 -0.17 -1.96 37.52
CA ALA A 905 0.62 -2.64 38.55
C ALA A 905 1.84 -1.78 38.94
N ALA A 906 2.49 -2.08 40.07
CA ALA A 906 3.70 -1.39 40.48
C ALA A 906 4.86 -1.67 39.49
N LEU A 907 5.44 -0.61 38.94
CA LEU A 907 6.56 -0.67 37.98
C LEU A 907 7.73 0.15 38.51
N ARG A 908 8.97 -0.30 38.27
CA ARG A 908 10.15 0.56 38.41
C ARG A 908 10.18 1.53 37.23
N TYR A 909 10.57 2.78 37.48
CA TYR A 909 10.77 3.77 36.43
C TYR A 909 12.11 4.48 36.54
N GLN A 910 12.58 4.99 35.41
CA GLN A 910 13.72 5.90 35.26
C GLN A 910 13.31 7.06 34.33
N VAL A 911 13.75 8.29 34.63
CA VAL A 911 13.64 9.44 33.73
C VAL A 911 15.00 9.70 33.13
N LEU A 912 15.07 9.80 31.81
CA LEU A 912 16.31 10.00 31.05
C LEU A 912 16.28 11.37 30.37
N ASN A 913 17.41 12.07 30.34
CA ASN A 913 17.58 13.25 29.48
C ASN A 913 17.87 12.85 28.01
N LEU A 914 17.97 13.82 27.11
CA LEU A 914 18.25 13.58 25.68
C LEU A 914 19.61 12.90 25.39
N LEU A 915 20.54 12.92 26.35
CA LEU A 915 21.83 12.23 26.26
C LEU A 915 21.76 10.79 26.80
N GLY A 916 20.57 10.32 27.20
CA GLY A 916 20.36 9.00 27.79
C GLY A 916 20.83 8.87 29.24
N GLN A 917 21.12 9.98 29.93
CA GLN A 917 21.53 9.96 31.34
C GLN A 917 20.30 9.89 32.25
N VAL A 918 20.34 9.03 33.25
CA VAL A 918 19.27 8.89 34.25
C VAL A 918 19.29 10.09 35.19
N VAL A 919 18.20 10.85 35.20
CA VAL A 919 18.03 12.05 36.05
C VAL A 919 17.09 11.79 37.24
N LEU A 920 16.18 10.81 37.15
CA LEU A 920 15.31 10.35 38.25
C LEU A 920 15.06 8.86 38.16
N THR A 921 14.83 8.20 39.30
CA THR A 921 14.33 6.82 39.35
C THR A 921 13.28 6.66 40.45
N GLY A 922 12.46 5.62 40.37
CA GLY A 922 11.52 5.30 41.43
C GLY A 922 10.66 4.08 41.14
N LYS A 923 9.57 3.95 41.90
CA LYS A 923 8.56 2.91 41.73
C LYS A 923 7.16 3.53 41.74
N THR A 924 6.31 3.09 40.84
CA THR A 924 4.88 3.42 40.84
C THR A 924 4.11 2.49 41.78
N GLN A 925 2.93 2.93 42.22
CA GLN A 925 1.92 2.08 42.83
C GLN A 925 0.83 1.74 41.80
N PRO A 926 0.15 0.58 41.92
CA PRO A 926 -1.03 0.30 41.10
C PRO A 926 -2.06 1.42 41.25
N GLY A 927 -2.63 1.89 40.14
CA GLY A 927 -3.45 3.10 40.10
C GLY A 927 -2.64 4.33 39.76
N THR A 928 -2.84 5.44 40.50
CA THR A 928 -2.24 6.75 40.18
C THR A 928 -1.01 7.03 41.05
N THR A 929 0.11 7.34 40.42
CA THR A 929 1.34 7.83 41.05
C THR A 929 1.62 9.26 40.61
N TYR A 930 1.95 10.15 41.54
CA TYR A 930 2.31 11.53 41.26
C TYR A 930 3.84 11.71 41.32
N LEU A 931 4.46 11.99 40.19
CA LEU A 931 5.90 12.24 40.06
C LEU A 931 6.17 13.74 39.99
N ARG A 932 6.80 14.31 41.01
CA ARG A 932 7.25 15.70 40.99
C ARG A 932 8.46 15.84 40.07
N VAL A 933 8.40 16.79 39.14
CA VAL A 933 9.44 17.10 38.14
C VAL A 933 9.82 18.59 38.15
N GLU A 934 9.36 19.35 39.15
CA GLU A 934 9.65 20.77 39.37
C GLU A 934 11.16 21.12 39.38
N HIS A 935 12.01 20.16 39.77
CA HIS A 935 13.46 20.31 39.85
C HIS A 935 14.19 19.96 38.53
N LEU A 936 13.48 19.48 37.51
CA LEU A 936 14.05 19.28 36.17
C LEU A 936 14.07 20.60 35.40
N LEU A 937 15.15 20.86 34.67
CA LEU A 937 15.23 22.01 33.77
C LEU A 937 14.24 21.87 32.61
N PRO A 938 13.72 22.97 32.03
CA PRO A 938 12.89 22.93 30.83
C PRO A 938 13.54 22.14 29.70
N GLY A 939 12.81 21.20 29.09
CA GLY A 939 13.36 20.29 28.09
C GLY A 939 12.55 18.99 27.89
N ALA A 940 12.99 18.17 26.94
CA ALA A 940 12.39 16.86 26.67
C ALA A 940 13.08 15.76 27.49
N TYR A 941 12.28 14.91 28.12
CA TYR A 941 12.74 13.78 28.93
C TYR A 941 12.01 12.50 28.52
N TYR A 942 12.65 11.35 28.70
CA TYR A 942 12.06 10.03 28.45
C TYR A 942 11.82 9.29 29.77
N LEU A 943 10.56 9.07 30.13
CA LEU A 943 10.16 8.27 31.29
C LEU A 943 10.06 6.81 30.88
N GLN A 944 11.04 6.02 31.28
CA GLN A 944 11.17 4.59 31.02
C GLN A 944 10.64 3.77 32.20
N PHE A 945 9.93 2.68 31.93
CA PHE A 945 9.47 1.67 32.89
C PHE A 945 10.20 0.34 32.65
N GLU A 946 10.60 -0.33 33.74
CA GLU A 946 11.23 -1.64 33.73
C GLU A 946 10.21 -2.73 34.12
N GLY A 947 10.01 -3.71 33.23
CA GLY A 947 9.22 -4.92 33.46
C GLY A 947 9.92 -6.17 32.91
N GLU A 948 9.45 -7.36 33.29
CA GLU A 948 10.16 -8.66 33.17
C GLU A 948 10.56 -9.12 31.74
N ALA A 949 10.25 -8.40 30.67
CA ALA A 949 10.70 -8.78 29.32
C ALA A 949 10.91 -7.67 28.28
N LYS A 950 10.54 -6.39 28.53
CA LYS A 950 10.83 -5.25 27.64
C LYS A 950 10.85 -3.92 28.40
N THR A 951 11.84 -3.08 28.12
CA THR A 951 11.86 -1.66 28.50
C THR A 951 10.90 -0.87 27.60
N ARG A 952 10.00 -0.09 28.20
CA ARG A 952 9.05 0.79 27.49
C ARG A 952 8.94 2.14 28.19
N GLY A 953 8.71 3.22 27.48
CA GLY A 953 8.64 4.55 28.09
C GLY A 953 7.91 5.59 27.24
N VAL A 954 7.61 6.73 27.86
CA VAL A 954 6.87 7.85 27.29
C VAL A 954 7.73 9.11 27.36
N THR A 955 7.83 9.86 26.26
CA THR A 955 8.49 11.17 26.24
C THR A 955 7.55 12.23 26.85
N PHE A 956 8.07 13.06 27.75
CA PHE A 956 7.37 14.25 28.24
C PHE A 956 8.22 15.52 28.14
N HIS A 957 7.56 16.66 28.01
CA HIS A 957 8.19 17.97 27.92
C HIS A 957 7.98 18.76 29.22
N LYS A 958 9.08 19.06 29.93
CA LYS A 958 9.09 20.00 31.06
C LYS A 958 9.11 21.43 30.51
N GLN A 959 8.14 22.24 30.93
CA GLN A 959 8.10 23.67 30.63
C GLN A 959 8.97 24.50 31.59
#